data_AF-A0A9D5RTC4-F1
#
_entry.id   AF-A0A9D5RTC4-F1
#
_cell.length_a   1.000
_cell.length_b   1.000
_cell.length_c   1.000
_cell.angle_alpha   90.00
_cell.angle_beta   90.00
_cell.angle_gamma   90.00
#
_symmetry.space_group_name_H-M   'P 1'
#
loop_
_entity.id
_entity.type
_entity.pdbx_description
1 polymer ?
#
loop_
_entity_poly.entity_id
_entity_poly.type
_entity_poly.pdbx_seq_one_letter_code
_entity_poly.pdbx_strand_id
1 'polypeptide(L)'
;MNIIQKLLLASALLCTVFPVSQHSLIQAHAKEDTGKYPMACSAYEVDNVNGSGGFDKVSCHSDFASAVNAMKKQGDDGVVRHAGSYSQTKIIAMNNGIAQAYPFRDGSSMMYYWQDAGFSSSYASTYSGQHYLMKYFETYSYDANGTGSVKINLNGFEGYVQLKDIDLIPLRFFTERLSITLGGNESFYNTPEKPYTIIPEMNRYRCADNGNYKDMLFDSFLGWSDNGKDAFVFNTSLALPAAEWMNEGTTYYSYNGYDFYTDMGFHNFAGQYYNYYQFLPMRSKTNIPSSVFDQFLDAQRVSSSSKLRGQADCFIRAQNDYGVNALMVYAMACLESAYGTSYYAKNRNNFFGWGAVDSNPDEAASYGSVEEGIRKQMSENLAGFLDMNDWRYYGSMVGNKGAGFNLKYASAVYWGMEIAAIAYKIDKQSCGYNGKLTDHNAVNIGIVSNDKATASLTKGGPVAYDILSCNRKYFPVYPVAVLSEDGSYYKTQCTNYVVDGEIWFINSSEDVRDYDWNHSVGWFAKDDVTLLSDLKEAQPEPEPEPEEVIGDTVRTLDTIDRDGTVINLSGRSYQSGLSIKEGNTLNAMLTVCDADNHAVKEIPAKISMSGEDEAVWSASVNLADLSEGDYFLKLSYTYTKRSEYNGEYWLAAESIPESFTAEERRYIFGSDPNGYITVSVSKIICASNEVFDEQSGGCVIALVSESGVPVDDASLMRGVDEAVYEAESGSVNLRGLAFFKDLDAKEGTITHQLILVSTETQSELVFDAETDNYDNALAGGAADLTDVGFRAKLNLNEIPSGNYYLRIRTVNPERTGEGALFCNLDNIDCEIKNEQGETVRFFANPLSNYRLEVSVEKQSLDLSDVSKPTRMTSLFGAQGMKIEGSTLKIDGLGVMYQAAMTAESNVSYTMYFENEDGELYAFEAAEKQSPMDFAKIMGTTEPLTHASFDLSADLGVLHDGTYRMYLQIDTDEYHDVFEMYSITASTLNGHLSDGRACSVTTSNVRSRYLLKIGEGE
;
A
#
# COMPACT_ATOMS: atom_id res chain seq x y z
N MET A 1 -6.84 -9.12 15.42
CA MET A 1 -7.97 -9.72 14.67
C MET A 1 -8.91 -8.66 14.05
N ASN A 2 -8.38 -7.51 13.60
CA ASN A 2 -9.16 -6.39 13.01
C ASN A 2 -8.60 -5.89 11.65
N ILE A 3 -7.70 -6.66 11.02
CA ILE A 3 -7.03 -6.26 9.76
C ILE A 3 -7.65 -6.94 8.52
N ILE A 4 -8.45 -8.00 8.71
CA ILE A 4 -9.08 -8.76 7.60
C ILE A 4 -10.47 -8.18 7.19
N GLN A 5 -11.00 -7.17 7.89
CA GLN A 5 -12.31 -6.58 7.60
C GLN A 5 -12.29 -5.30 6.75
N LYS A 6 -11.12 -4.79 6.36
CA LYS A 6 -11.00 -3.54 5.55
C LYS A 6 -10.68 -3.75 4.06
N LEU A 7 -10.65 -5.00 3.55
CA LEU A 7 -10.23 -5.31 2.17
C LEU A 7 -11.19 -6.26 1.42
N LEU A 8 -12.50 -6.20 1.71
CA LEU A 8 -13.55 -6.90 0.94
C LEU A 8 -14.71 -5.97 0.55
N LEU A 9 -14.41 -4.72 0.24
CA LEU A 9 -15.37 -3.72 -0.24
C LEU A 9 -14.73 -2.83 -1.30
N ALA A 10 -14.26 -3.43 -2.38
CA ALA A 10 -13.79 -2.71 -3.56
C ALA A 10 -13.91 -3.57 -4.83
N SER A 11 -15.12 -4.05 -5.15
CA SER A 11 -15.46 -4.52 -6.52
C SER A 11 -16.89 -5.03 -6.56
N ALA A 12 -17.80 -4.17 -7.03
CA ALA A 12 -19.13 -4.43 -7.61
C ALA A 12 -19.98 -3.16 -7.35
N LEU A 13 -20.32 -2.32 -8.32
CA LEU A 13 -21.01 -2.66 -9.54
C LEU A 13 -21.03 -1.46 -10.52
N LEU A 14 -20.52 -1.61 -11.73
CA LEU A 14 -20.72 -0.60 -12.78
C LEU A 14 -21.96 -0.99 -13.60
N CYS A 15 -23.14 -0.54 -13.17
CA CYS A 15 -24.29 -0.49 -14.06
C CYS A 15 -24.04 0.59 -15.12
N THR A 16 -23.72 0.15 -16.32
CA THR A 16 -23.56 0.99 -17.50
C THR A 16 -24.90 1.61 -17.89
N VAL A 17 -25.09 2.87 -17.54
CA VAL A 17 -25.89 3.80 -18.34
C VAL A 17 -24.89 4.73 -19.00
N PHE A 18 -24.85 4.74 -20.33
CA PHE A 18 -24.18 5.82 -21.07
C PHE A 18 -24.81 7.15 -20.63
N PRO A 19 -24.00 8.14 -20.24
CA PRO A 19 -24.20 9.45 -20.77
C PRO A 19 -23.10 9.68 -21.80
N VAL A 20 -23.51 9.77 -23.05
CA VAL A 20 -22.88 10.71 -23.96
C VAL A 20 -23.09 12.08 -23.33
N SER A 21 -22.18 12.49 -22.45
CA SER A 21 -22.12 13.86 -21.94
C SER A 21 -20.68 14.31 -22.06
N GLN A 22 -20.52 15.31 -22.92
CA GLN A 22 -19.33 16.11 -23.18
C GLN A 22 -18.28 15.99 -22.08
N HIS A 23 -17.11 15.45 -22.44
CA HIS A 23 -15.89 15.68 -21.68
C HIS A 23 -15.73 17.18 -21.52
N SER A 24 -16.03 17.70 -20.33
CA SER A 24 -15.44 18.95 -19.88
C SER A 24 -13.93 18.73 -19.93
N LEU A 25 -13.26 19.48 -20.79
CA LEU A 25 -11.81 19.55 -20.89
C LEU A 25 -11.26 19.88 -19.51
N ILE A 26 -10.87 18.86 -18.75
CA ILE A 26 -9.98 19.02 -17.62
C ILE A 26 -8.60 19.26 -18.26
N GLN A 27 -8.00 20.41 -17.96
CA GLN A 27 -6.65 20.72 -18.41
C GLN A 27 -5.71 19.61 -17.92
N ALA A 28 -4.97 18.99 -18.84
CA ALA A 28 -3.85 18.14 -18.47
C ALA A 28 -2.84 19.00 -17.68
N HIS A 29 -2.66 18.67 -16.40
CA HIS A 29 -1.66 19.31 -15.53
C HIS A 29 -0.24 18.82 -15.89
N ALA A 30 0.76 19.57 -15.47
CA ALA A 30 2.10 19.62 -16.06
C ALA A 30 2.85 18.27 -16.09
N LYS A 31 3.68 18.09 -17.13
CA LYS A 31 4.62 16.96 -17.25
C LYS A 31 5.73 17.14 -16.22
N GLU A 32 5.62 16.49 -15.07
CA GLU A 32 6.67 16.53 -14.07
C GLU A 32 7.91 15.76 -14.58
N ASP A 33 9.06 16.39 -14.41
CA ASP A 33 10.38 15.79 -14.60
C ASP A 33 11.11 15.89 -13.28
N THR A 34 11.26 14.76 -12.60
CA THR A 34 11.97 14.65 -11.33
C THR A 34 13.50 14.66 -11.52
N GLY A 35 13.99 14.69 -12.77
CA GLY A 35 15.41 14.60 -13.09
C GLY A 35 16.01 13.21 -12.91
N LYS A 36 15.22 12.22 -12.45
CA LYS A 36 15.68 10.85 -12.18
C LYS A 36 16.11 10.09 -13.43
N TYR A 37 15.45 10.33 -14.56
CA TYR A 37 15.75 9.67 -15.84
C TYR A 37 16.14 10.72 -16.88
N PRO A 38 17.37 11.28 -16.80
CA PRO A 38 17.79 12.37 -17.67
C PRO A 38 17.82 11.92 -19.14
N MET A 39 17.36 12.81 -20.03
CA MET A 39 17.45 12.62 -21.48
C MET A 39 18.55 13.52 -22.06
N ALA A 40 19.24 13.03 -23.08
CA ALA A 40 20.31 13.74 -23.78
C ALA A 40 19.88 14.25 -25.17
N CYS A 41 18.84 13.69 -25.78
CA CYS A 41 18.29 14.15 -27.06
C CYS A 41 17.17 15.18 -26.86
N SER A 42 17.08 16.15 -27.76
CA SER A 42 16.05 17.20 -27.74
C SER A 42 14.71 16.80 -28.37
N ALA A 43 14.64 15.63 -29.01
CA ALA A 43 13.45 15.09 -29.67
C ALA A 43 13.24 13.64 -29.23
N TYR A 44 13.46 12.67 -30.13
CA TYR A 44 13.35 11.24 -29.81
C TYR A 44 14.71 10.67 -29.43
N GLU A 45 14.78 10.03 -28.27
CA GLU A 45 15.95 9.32 -27.79
C GLU A 45 15.69 7.82 -27.88
N VAL A 46 16.64 7.08 -28.44
CA VAL A 46 16.64 5.62 -28.39
C VAL A 46 17.68 5.20 -27.38
N ASP A 47 17.28 4.37 -26.43
CA ASP A 47 18.11 3.90 -25.34
C ASP A 47 18.02 2.38 -25.18
N ASN A 48 18.96 1.84 -24.41
CA ASN A 48 18.83 0.52 -23.79
C ASN A 48 18.67 0.66 -22.29
N VAL A 49 17.81 -0.16 -21.69
CA VAL A 49 17.78 -0.31 -20.23
C VAL A 49 19.09 -0.92 -19.76
N ASN A 50 19.76 -0.29 -18.80
CA ASN A 50 21.02 -0.77 -18.24
C ASN A 50 20.81 -1.52 -16.90
N GLY A 51 21.87 -2.15 -16.40
CA GLY A 51 21.80 -3.01 -15.20
C GLY A 51 21.53 -2.28 -13.88
N SER A 52 21.46 -0.94 -13.86
CA SER A 52 21.05 -0.16 -12.68
C SER A 52 19.61 0.36 -12.77
N GLY A 53 18.86 -0.01 -13.81
CA GLY A 53 17.51 0.51 -14.07
C GLY A 53 17.49 1.90 -14.71
N GLY A 54 18.65 2.39 -15.18
CA GLY A 54 18.79 3.60 -15.99
C GLY A 54 18.75 3.34 -17.49
N PHE A 55 19.04 4.37 -18.29
CA PHE A 55 18.95 4.34 -19.75
C PHE A 55 20.28 4.77 -20.41
N ASP A 56 20.87 3.87 -21.18
CA ASP A 56 22.08 4.13 -21.95
C ASP A 56 21.72 4.60 -23.36
N LYS A 57 22.07 5.85 -23.68
CA LYS A 57 21.78 6.45 -24.99
C LYS A 57 22.43 5.73 -26.14
N VAL A 58 21.60 5.28 -27.08
CA VAL A 58 22.01 4.70 -28.36
C VAL A 58 22.04 5.76 -29.47
N SER A 59 20.95 6.48 -29.70
CA SER A 59 20.88 7.46 -30.81
C SER A 59 19.75 8.49 -30.65
N CYS A 60 19.92 9.66 -31.29
CA CYS A 60 18.88 10.69 -31.38
C CYS A 60 18.21 10.69 -32.75
N HIS A 61 16.90 10.93 -32.79
CA HIS A 61 16.07 10.92 -34.00
C HIS A 61 15.14 12.13 -34.06
N SER A 62 14.83 12.58 -35.28
CA SER A 62 13.94 13.71 -35.52
C SER A 62 12.46 13.32 -35.58
N ASP A 63 12.17 12.03 -35.81
CA ASP A 63 10.81 11.52 -35.93
C ASP A 63 10.64 10.17 -35.23
N PHE A 64 9.40 9.90 -34.81
CA PHE A 64 9.05 8.69 -34.08
C PHE A 64 9.31 7.41 -34.88
N ALA A 65 9.05 7.43 -36.19
CA ALA A 65 9.19 6.24 -37.03
C ALA A 65 10.66 5.81 -37.17
N SER A 66 11.58 6.75 -37.37
CA SER A 66 13.01 6.46 -37.41
C SER A 66 13.54 5.97 -36.06
N ALA A 67 13.05 6.54 -34.95
CA ALA A 67 13.39 6.12 -33.60
C ALA A 67 12.94 4.67 -33.33
N VAL A 68 11.68 4.33 -33.62
CA VAL A 68 11.14 2.95 -33.45
C VAL A 68 11.92 1.94 -34.31
N ASN A 69 12.30 2.30 -35.54
CA ASN A 69 13.10 1.44 -36.40
C ASN A 69 14.53 1.21 -35.86
N ALA A 70 15.10 2.19 -35.13
CA ALA A 70 16.38 2.03 -34.46
C ALA A 70 16.25 1.23 -33.15
N MET A 71 15.19 1.47 -32.37
CA MET A 71 14.84 0.70 -31.16
C MET A 71 14.70 -0.79 -31.47
N LYS A 72 13.97 -1.16 -32.54
CA LYS A 72 13.77 -2.57 -32.96
C LYS A 72 15.06 -3.35 -33.24
N LYS A 73 16.21 -2.67 -33.37
CA LYS A 73 17.53 -3.29 -33.58
C LYS A 73 18.28 -3.59 -32.28
N GLN A 74 17.75 -3.20 -31.12
CA GLN A 74 18.46 -3.26 -29.84
C GLN A 74 18.13 -4.49 -28.96
N GLY A 75 17.26 -5.41 -29.41
CA GLY A 75 16.79 -6.52 -28.57
C GLY A 75 15.77 -6.06 -27.52
N ASP A 76 15.42 -6.91 -26.56
CA ASP A 76 14.31 -6.66 -25.62
C ASP A 76 14.46 -5.39 -24.78
N ASP A 77 15.71 -4.95 -24.53
CA ASP A 77 16.04 -3.77 -23.71
C ASP A 77 15.82 -2.44 -24.43
N GLY A 78 15.57 -2.46 -25.75
CA GLY A 78 15.43 -1.26 -26.55
C GLY A 78 14.16 -0.46 -26.22
N VAL A 79 14.33 0.84 -25.95
CA VAL A 79 13.23 1.79 -25.73
C VAL A 79 13.36 3.04 -26.60
N VAL A 80 12.24 3.71 -26.86
CA VAL A 80 12.18 5.10 -27.33
C VAL A 80 11.67 5.96 -26.18
N ARG A 81 12.42 7.02 -25.86
CA ARG A 81 12.07 8.03 -24.85
C ARG A 81 11.80 9.39 -25.51
N HIS A 82 10.87 10.15 -24.94
CA HIS A 82 10.55 11.51 -25.38
C HIS A 82 10.12 12.37 -24.18
N ALA A 83 10.68 13.59 -24.07
CA ALA A 83 10.41 14.52 -22.97
C ALA A 83 8.91 14.87 -22.82
N GLY A 84 8.16 14.72 -23.91
CA GLY A 84 6.73 14.91 -23.91
C GLY A 84 5.92 13.83 -23.16
N SER A 85 6.49 12.69 -22.78
CA SER A 85 5.79 11.61 -22.07
C SER A 85 5.32 12.02 -20.67
N TYR A 86 4.17 11.49 -20.26
CA TYR A 86 3.61 11.65 -18.92
C TYR A 86 4.21 10.68 -17.88
N SER A 87 4.89 9.63 -18.34
CA SER A 87 5.62 8.72 -17.48
C SER A 87 6.90 9.37 -16.93
N GLN A 88 7.33 8.98 -15.72
CA GLN A 88 8.61 9.40 -15.15
C GLN A 88 9.80 8.88 -15.97
N THR A 89 9.72 7.66 -16.48
CA THR A 89 10.79 7.04 -17.31
C THR A 89 10.94 7.71 -18.68
N LYS A 90 9.97 8.51 -19.07
CA LYS A 90 9.82 9.13 -20.40
C LYS A 90 9.71 8.13 -21.56
N ILE A 91 9.53 6.84 -21.28
CA ILE A 91 9.35 5.82 -22.32
C ILE A 91 8.04 6.08 -23.05
N ILE A 92 8.09 6.04 -24.38
CA ILE A 92 6.93 6.14 -25.28
C ILE A 92 6.79 4.92 -26.18
N ALA A 93 7.82 4.09 -26.31
CA ALA A 93 7.77 2.78 -26.95
C ALA A 93 8.88 1.89 -26.39
N MET A 94 8.67 0.58 -26.41
CA MET A 94 9.67 -0.45 -26.06
C MET A 94 9.58 -1.64 -27.00
N ASN A 95 10.59 -2.51 -27.03
CA ASN A 95 10.54 -3.77 -27.80
C ASN A 95 9.76 -4.86 -27.07
N ASN A 96 9.96 -5.00 -25.76
CA ASN A 96 9.28 -6.00 -24.95
C ASN A 96 9.08 -5.52 -23.51
N GLY A 97 7.97 -5.90 -22.90
CA GLY A 97 7.61 -5.50 -21.55
C GLY A 97 6.11 -5.48 -21.29
N ILE A 98 5.74 -4.81 -20.20
CA ILE A 98 4.40 -4.72 -19.65
C ILE A 98 4.00 -3.24 -19.54
N ALA A 99 2.76 -2.93 -19.90
CA ALA A 99 2.15 -1.64 -19.59
C ALA A 99 1.38 -1.73 -18.27
N GLN A 100 1.42 -0.70 -17.45
CA GLN A 100 0.65 -0.59 -16.21
C GLN A 100 -0.40 0.52 -16.33
N ALA A 101 -1.63 0.25 -15.92
CA ALA A 101 -2.74 1.21 -15.96
C ALA A 101 -2.52 2.37 -14.98
N TYR A 102 -2.68 3.61 -15.46
CA TYR A 102 -2.54 4.83 -14.66
C TYR A 102 -3.54 5.93 -15.09
N PRO A 103 -4.86 5.69 -14.94
CA PRO A 103 -5.91 6.62 -15.39
C PRO A 103 -5.99 7.91 -14.56
N PHE A 104 -5.24 8.01 -13.46
CA PHE A 104 -5.22 9.21 -12.62
C PHE A 104 -4.73 10.44 -13.39
N ARG A 105 -3.90 10.31 -14.42
CA ARG A 105 -3.47 11.43 -15.28
C ARG A 105 -4.61 12.11 -16.03
N ASP A 106 -5.72 11.41 -16.19
CA ASP A 106 -6.98 11.92 -16.76
C ASP A 106 -8.03 12.27 -15.70
N GLY A 107 -7.65 12.27 -14.41
CA GLY A 107 -8.57 12.50 -13.31
C GLY A 107 -9.61 11.39 -13.18
N SER A 108 -9.24 10.15 -13.50
CA SER A 108 -10.13 8.99 -13.45
C SER A 108 -9.54 7.88 -12.59
N SER A 109 -10.38 7.17 -11.83
CA SER A 109 -10.02 5.88 -11.20
C SER A 109 -10.21 4.69 -12.16
N MET A 110 -10.79 4.95 -13.33
CA MET A 110 -11.18 3.95 -14.31
C MET A 110 -10.40 4.13 -15.60
N MET A 111 -9.81 3.05 -16.10
CA MET A 111 -9.14 3.01 -17.39
C MET A 111 -10.04 2.35 -18.44
N TYR A 112 -10.07 2.90 -19.65
CA TYR A 112 -10.86 2.38 -20.78
C TYR A 112 -9.97 1.84 -21.90
N TYR A 113 -10.45 0.77 -22.52
CA TYR A 113 -9.74 -0.01 -23.54
C TYR A 113 -10.61 -0.13 -24.77
N TRP A 114 -10.01 0.03 -25.95
CA TRP A 114 -10.75 0.07 -27.21
C TRP A 114 -10.17 -0.92 -28.22
N GLN A 115 -11.00 -1.67 -28.93
CA GLN A 115 -10.51 -2.55 -29.99
C GLN A 115 -9.87 -1.76 -31.14
N ASP A 116 -10.28 -0.51 -31.34
CA ASP A 116 -9.80 0.38 -32.39
C ASP A 116 -8.82 1.44 -31.85
N ALA A 117 -7.76 1.71 -32.63
CA ALA A 117 -6.71 2.67 -32.26
C ALA A 117 -7.18 4.14 -32.25
N GLY A 118 -8.30 4.44 -32.93
CA GLY A 118 -8.95 5.75 -32.89
C GLY A 118 -9.95 5.92 -31.75
N PHE A 119 -10.05 4.95 -30.84
CA PHE A 119 -10.93 4.98 -29.67
C PHE A 119 -12.42 5.17 -30.02
N SER A 120 -12.85 4.61 -31.16
CA SER A 120 -14.22 4.74 -31.63
C SER A 120 -15.19 3.86 -30.86
N SER A 121 -16.33 4.45 -30.45
CA SER A 121 -17.45 3.76 -29.81
C SER A 121 -18.19 2.75 -30.69
N SER A 122 -17.85 2.69 -31.98
CA SER A 122 -18.40 1.70 -32.91
C SER A 122 -17.77 0.31 -32.74
N TYR A 123 -16.65 0.21 -32.03
CA TYR A 123 -15.93 -1.03 -31.80
C TYR A 123 -16.10 -1.55 -30.37
N ALA A 124 -15.64 -2.77 -30.11
CA ALA A 124 -15.66 -3.33 -28.77
C ALA A 124 -14.76 -2.51 -27.82
N SER A 125 -15.13 -2.51 -26.54
CA SER A 125 -14.38 -1.82 -25.49
C SER A 125 -14.50 -2.55 -24.17
N THR A 126 -13.56 -2.33 -23.25
CA THR A 126 -13.69 -2.76 -21.85
C THR A 126 -13.12 -1.70 -20.92
N TYR A 127 -13.09 -1.98 -19.63
CA TYR A 127 -12.62 -1.08 -18.60
C TYR A 127 -11.98 -1.86 -17.43
N SER A 128 -11.11 -1.20 -16.69
CA SER A 128 -10.55 -1.72 -15.43
C SER A 128 -10.31 -0.61 -14.43
N GLY A 129 -10.01 -0.99 -13.19
CA GLY A 129 -9.40 -0.07 -12.24
C GLY A 129 -7.97 0.30 -12.63
N GLN A 130 -7.32 1.06 -11.76
CA GLN A 130 -5.92 1.48 -11.84
C GLN A 130 -4.92 0.34 -11.55
N HIS A 131 -3.66 0.54 -11.93
CA HIS A 131 -2.48 -0.32 -11.69
C HIS A 131 -2.47 -1.72 -12.32
N TYR A 132 -3.52 -2.16 -13.01
CA TYR A 132 -3.51 -3.46 -13.68
C TYR A 132 -2.43 -3.54 -14.78
N LEU A 133 -1.77 -4.70 -14.83
CA LEU A 133 -0.73 -5.01 -15.81
C LEU A 133 -1.32 -5.51 -17.12
N MET A 134 -0.69 -5.12 -18.23
CA MET A 134 -1.10 -5.44 -19.60
C MET A 134 0.13 -5.84 -20.41
N LYS A 135 -0.01 -6.86 -21.27
CA LYS A 135 1.05 -7.13 -22.25
C LYS A 135 1.10 -5.99 -23.25
N TYR A 136 2.27 -5.36 -23.38
CA TYR A 136 2.53 -4.42 -24.46
C TYR A 136 2.89 -5.16 -25.75
N PHE A 137 2.33 -4.70 -26.87
CA PHE A 137 2.72 -5.15 -28.22
C PHE A 137 3.49 -4.08 -28.98
N GLU A 138 2.91 -2.89 -29.10
CA GLU A 138 3.55 -1.76 -29.80
C GLU A 138 2.90 -0.42 -29.46
N THR A 139 3.66 0.66 -29.53
CA THR A 139 3.11 2.01 -29.65
C THR A 139 2.79 2.30 -31.11
N TYR A 140 1.51 2.23 -31.46
CA TYR A 140 1.00 2.42 -32.82
C TYR A 140 1.11 3.87 -33.31
N SER A 141 0.90 4.84 -32.42
CA SER A 141 1.03 6.26 -32.74
C SER A 141 1.53 7.06 -31.54
N TYR A 142 2.20 8.19 -31.82
CA TYR A 142 2.64 9.15 -30.82
C TYR A 142 2.62 10.56 -31.41
N ASP A 143 2.07 11.53 -30.68
CA ASP A 143 1.80 12.89 -31.19
C ASP A 143 2.83 13.96 -30.78
N ALA A 144 3.96 13.55 -30.18
CA ALA A 144 4.98 14.43 -29.58
C ALA A 144 4.54 15.22 -28.34
N ASN A 145 3.25 15.23 -28.01
CA ASN A 145 2.71 15.90 -26.81
C ASN A 145 2.52 14.95 -25.64
N GLY A 146 2.97 13.70 -25.74
CA GLY A 146 2.84 12.72 -24.65
C GLY A 146 1.67 11.77 -24.79
N THR A 147 0.86 11.92 -25.83
CA THR A 147 -0.25 11.03 -26.11
C THR A 147 -0.03 10.25 -27.40
N GLY A 148 -0.86 9.24 -27.59
CA GLY A 148 -0.68 8.22 -28.60
C GLY A 148 -1.54 7.00 -28.30
N SER A 149 -1.54 6.05 -29.22
CA SER A 149 -2.27 4.79 -29.08
C SER A 149 -1.29 3.63 -28.91
N VAL A 150 -1.44 2.86 -27.84
CA VAL A 150 -0.59 1.70 -27.55
C VAL A 150 -1.42 0.44 -27.66
N LYS A 151 -0.97 -0.51 -28.49
CA LYS A 151 -1.58 -1.82 -28.64
C LYS A 151 -1.17 -2.73 -27.48
N ILE A 152 -2.15 -3.32 -26.81
CA ILE A 152 -1.97 -4.12 -25.59
C ILE A 152 -2.81 -5.41 -25.61
N ASN A 153 -2.55 -6.31 -24.67
CA ASN A 153 -3.51 -7.31 -24.21
C ASN A 153 -3.77 -7.16 -22.70
N LEU A 154 -5.03 -6.99 -22.31
CA LEU A 154 -5.49 -7.00 -20.92
C LEU A 154 -6.26 -8.29 -20.67
N ASN A 155 -5.60 -9.34 -20.17
CA ASN A 155 -6.24 -10.62 -19.79
C ASN A 155 -7.30 -11.09 -20.82
N GLY A 156 -6.89 -11.19 -22.08
CA GLY A 156 -7.69 -11.65 -23.21
C GLY A 156 -8.16 -10.51 -24.11
N PHE A 157 -8.28 -9.29 -23.59
CA PHE A 157 -8.69 -8.14 -24.42
C PHE A 157 -7.49 -7.59 -25.20
N GLU A 158 -7.33 -8.02 -26.46
CA GLU A 158 -6.45 -7.33 -27.41
C GLU A 158 -7.11 -6.04 -27.93
N GLY A 159 -6.44 -4.91 -27.74
CA GLY A 159 -6.94 -3.59 -28.14
C GLY A 159 -5.89 -2.49 -27.94
N TYR A 160 -6.37 -1.26 -27.77
CA TYR A 160 -5.59 -0.04 -27.69
C TYR A 160 -5.98 0.79 -26.47
N VAL A 161 -4.99 1.47 -25.92
CA VAL A 161 -5.11 2.43 -24.82
C VAL A 161 -4.38 3.72 -25.16
N GLN A 162 -4.72 4.80 -24.44
CA GLN A 162 -3.98 6.05 -24.55
C GLN A 162 -2.64 5.95 -23.83
N LEU A 163 -1.54 6.32 -24.49
CA LEU A 163 -0.19 6.27 -23.94
C LEU A 163 -0.06 7.09 -22.65
N LYS A 164 -0.74 8.24 -22.56
CA LYS A 164 -0.70 9.08 -21.36
C LYS A 164 -1.24 8.37 -20.11
N ASP A 165 -2.18 7.45 -20.27
CA ASP A 165 -2.88 6.78 -19.15
C ASP A 165 -2.17 5.50 -18.70
N ILE A 166 -0.93 5.27 -19.14
CA ILE A 166 -0.14 4.09 -18.77
C ILE A 166 1.31 4.42 -18.48
N ASP A 167 1.98 3.54 -17.75
CA ASP A 167 3.44 3.46 -17.73
C ASP A 167 3.91 2.24 -18.50
N LEU A 168 4.98 2.41 -19.29
CA LEU A 168 5.64 1.31 -20.02
C LEU A 168 6.83 0.82 -19.20
N ILE A 169 6.82 -0.46 -18.84
CA ILE A 169 7.83 -1.13 -18.02
C ILE A 169 8.54 -2.17 -18.89
N PRO A 170 9.79 -1.92 -19.33
CA PRO A 170 10.57 -2.86 -20.12
C PRO A 170 10.80 -4.19 -19.40
N LEU A 171 10.92 -5.28 -20.15
CA LEU A 171 11.06 -6.64 -19.63
C LEU A 171 12.20 -6.78 -18.60
N ARG A 172 13.32 -6.10 -18.84
CA ARG A 172 14.51 -6.15 -17.98
C ARG A 172 14.25 -5.80 -16.51
N PHE A 173 13.32 -4.88 -16.25
CA PHE A 173 12.95 -4.52 -14.87
C PHE A 173 12.35 -5.70 -14.10
N PHE A 174 11.65 -6.61 -14.79
CA PHE A 174 11.12 -7.84 -14.20
C PHE A 174 12.20 -8.91 -14.05
N THR A 175 12.98 -9.16 -15.11
CA THR A 175 13.95 -10.26 -15.14
C THR A 175 15.16 -10.02 -14.25
N GLU A 176 15.60 -8.77 -14.10
CA GLU A 176 16.74 -8.37 -13.24
C GLU A 176 16.29 -7.73 -11.92
N ARG A 177 14.98 -7.68 -11.64
CA ARG A 177 14.40 -7.12 -10.41
C ARG A 177 14.86 -5.68 -10.11
N LEU A 178 14.92 -4.87 -11.16
CA LEU A 178 15.38 -3.48 -11.08
C LEU A 178 14.26 -2.59 -10.56
N SER A 179 14.63 -1.56 -9.77
CA SER A 179 13.68 -0.55 -9.31
C SER A 179 13.29 0.41 -10.44
N ILE A 180 12.01 0.78 -10.51
CA ILE A 180 11.47 1.72 -11.50
C ILE A 180 10.52 2.71 -10.84
N THR A 181 10.60 3.98 -11.24
CA THR A 181 9.66 5.02 -10.80
C THR A 181 8.54 5.20 -11.80
N LEU A 182 7.30 5.10 -11.33
CA LEU A 182 6.06 5.12 -12.09
C LEU A 182 5.10 6.19 -11.54
N GLY A 183 3.97 6.37 -12.22
CA GLY A 183 2.87 7.19 -11.74
C GLY A 183 3.12 8.71 -11.73
N GLY A 184 2.39 9.40 -10.87
CA GLY A 184 2.42 10.86 -10.66
C GLY A 184 1.19 11.60 -11.20
N ASN A 185 0.48 12.30 -10.32
CA ASN A 185 -0.43 13.43 -10.61
C ASN A 185 -0.70 14.27 -9.34
N GLU A 186 -0.31 15.54 -9.31
CA GLU A 186 -0.50 16.42 -8.14
C GLU A 186 -1.94 16.95 -7.94
N SER A 187 -2.86 16.76 -8.90
CA SER A 187 -4.07 17.59 -8.98
C SER A 187 -5.42 16.90 -8.74
N PHE A 188 -5.49 15.66 -8.24
CA PHE A 188 -6.78 14.94 -8.15
C PHE A 188 -7.00 14.21 -6.80
N TYR A 189 -7.94 14.75 -6.01
CA TYR A 189 -8.37 14.32 -4.66
C TYR A 189 -7.31 14.37 -3.54
N ASN A 190 -7.79 14.33 -2.28
CA ASN A 190 -7.01 14.39 -1.03
C ASN A 190 -6.05 13.19 -0.79
N THR A 191 -5.60 12.52 -1.84
CA THR A 191 -4.46 11.58 -1.82
C THR A 191 -3.79 11.59 -3.20
N PRO A 192 -2.93 12.59 -3.54
CA PRO A 192 -2.12 12.53 -4.74
C PRO A 192 -1.13 11.36 -4.61
N GLU A 193 -1.29 10.32 -5.43
CA GLU A 193 -0.25 9.32 -5.61
C GLU A 193 0.89 9.99 -6.39
N LYS A 194 1.85 10.53 -5.63
CA LYS A 194 3.10 11.07 -6.17
C LYS A 194 3.85 9.99 -6.93
N PRO A 195 4.82 10.37 -7.80
CA PRO A 195 5.75 9.41 -8.37
C PRO A 195 6.27 8.44 -7.32
N TYR A 196 6.16 7.14 -7.62
CA TYR A 196 6.48 6.09 -6.66
C TYR A 196 7.42 5.08 -7.28
N THR A 197 8.32 4.53 -6.47
CA THR A 197 9.35 3.58 -6.93
C THR A 197 9.03 2.19 -6.43
N ILE A 198 8.99 1.21 -7.34
CA ILE A 198 8.76 -0.21 -7.02
C ILE A 198 9.79 -1.09 -7.70
N ILE A 199 9.96 -2.31 -7.18
CA ILE A 199 10.48 -3.44 -7.97
C ILE A 199 9.25 -4.15 -8.54
N PRO A 200 9.00 -4.08 -9.85
CA PRO A 200 7.77 -4.61 -10.43
C PRO A 200 7.79 -6.15 -10.45
N GLU A 201 6.62 -6.76 -10.32
CA GLU A 201 6.43 -8.21 -10.40
C GLU A 201 5.44 -8.55 -11.52
N MET A 202 5.68 -9.65 -12.23
CA MET A 202 4.80 -10.11 -13.31
C MET A 202 3.81 -11.15 -12.79
N ASN A 203 2.55 -11.03 -13.22
CA ASN A 203 1.54 -12.05 -12.95
C ASN A 203 2.03 -13.41 -13.45
N ARG A 204 1.89 -14.44 -12.61
CA ARG A 204 2.44 -15.77 -12.88
C ARG A 204 1.48 -16.88 -12.45
N TYR A 205 1.72 -18.05 -13.02
CA TYR A 205 1.00 -19.27 -12.75
C TYR A 205 1.99 -20.34 -12.31
N ARG A 206 1.66 -21.11 -11.29
CA ARG A 206 2.49 -22.23 -10.79
C ARG A 206 1.63 -23.46 -10.61
N CYS A 207 2.20 -24.64 -10.83
CA CYS A 207 1.52 -25.89 -10.51
C CYS A 207 1.87 -26.32 -9.08
N ALA A 208 0.86 -26.77 -8.32
CA ALA A 208 1.02 -27.39 -7.01
C ALA A 208 0.17 -28.65 -6.93
N ASP A 209 0.80 -29.80 -6.69
CA ASP A 209 0.17 -31.06 -6.31
C ASP A 209 0.09 -31.10 -4.78
N ASN A 210 -1.13 -30.97 -4.26
CA ASN A 210 -1.37 -31.04 -2.81
C ASN A 210 -1.73 -32.47 -2.34
N GLY A 211 -1.41 -33.48 -3.15
CA GLY A 211 -1.63 -34.90 -2.90
C GLY A 211 -3.03 -35.40 -3.27
N ASN A 212 -4.05 -34.53 -3.22
CA ASN A 212 -5.40 -34.86 -3.67
C ASN A 212 -5.76 -34.18 -4.99
N TYR A 213 -5.19 -33.00 -5.27
CA TYR A 213 -5.49 -32.19 -6.44
C TYR A 213 -4.23 -31.58 -7.03
N LYS A 214 -4.22 -31.49 -8.36
CA LYS A 214 -3.26 -30.71 -9.13
C LYS A 214 -3.85 -29.32 -9.39
N ASP A 215 -3.37 -28.33 -8.65
CA ASP A 215 -3.86 -26.96 -8.68
C ASP A 215 -2.93 -26.04 -9.46
N MET A 216 -3.50 -25.21 -10.32
CA MET A 216 -2.85 -24.05 -10.90
C MET A 216 -3.06 -22.86 -9.96
N LEU A 217 -1.97 -22.39 -9.38
CA LEU A 217 -1.90 -21.21 -8.53
C LEU A 217 -1.62 -19.99 -9.40
N PHE A 218 -2.59 -19.08 -9.49
CA PHE A 218 -2.41 -17.80 -10.16
C PHE A 218 -2.06 -16.72 -9.13
N ASP A 219 -0.89 -16.10 -9.27
CA ASP A 219 -0.46 -14.95 -8.49
C ASP A 219 -0.59 -13.68 -9.35
N SER A 220 -1.44 -12.76 -8.92
CA SER A 220 -1.56 -11.42 -9.53
C SER A 220 -0.81 -10.38 -8.70
N PHE A 221 -0.20 -9.40 -9.36
CA PHE A 221 0.57 -8.33 -8.75
C PHE A 221 0.09 -6.94 -9.23
N LEU A 222 0.01 -6.00 -8.29
CA LEU A 222 -0.39 -4.61 -8.52
C LEU A 222 0.53 -3.69 -7.72
N GLY A 223 1.24 -2.76 -8.38
CA GLY A 223 2.13 -1.80 -7.73
C GLY A 223 1.50 -0.43 -7.55
N TRP A 224 1.44 0.08 -6.32
CA TRP A 224 0.90 1.41 -5.99
C TRP A 224 1.66 2.07 -4.82
N SER A 225 1.31 3.32 -4.47
CA SER A 225 1.79 4.00 -3.26
C SER A 225 0.73 4.83 -2.52
N ASP A 226 0.72 4.77 -1.18
CA ASP A 226 -0.06 5.68 -0.35
C ASP A 226 0.68 7.03 -0.18
N ASN A 227 0.26 8.06 -0.93
CA ASN A 227 0.81 9.42 -0.86
C ASN A 227 2.33 9.56 -1.18
N GLY A 228 2.90 8.59 -1.91
CA GLY A 228 4.29 8.62 -2.36
C GLY A 228 5.35 8.27 -1.31
N LYS A 229 4.96 7.80 -0.12
CA LYS A 229 5.90 7.47 0.97
C LYS A 229 6.13 5.97 1.15
N ASP A 230 5.08 5.16 0.94
CA ASP A 230 5.14 3.70 1.09
C ASP A 230 4.66 3.03 -0.20
N ALA A 231 5.59 2.79 -1.15
CA ALA A 231 5.29 2.08 -2.38
C ALA A 231 5.39 0.57 -2.14
N PHE A 232 4.38 -0.19 -2.57
CA PHE A 232 4.41 -1.65 -2.42
C PHE A 232 3.73 -2.36 -3.59
N VAL A 233 4.05 -3.64 -3.74
CA VAL A 233 3.40 -4.53 -4.69
C VAL A 233 2.44 -5.43 -3.92
N PHE A 234 1.14 -5.20 -4.09
CA PHE A 234 0.10 -6.06 -3.56
C PHE A 234 -0.01 -7.33 -4.40
N ASN A 235 -0.19 -8.49 -3.75
CA ASN A 235 -0.42 -9.74 -4.44
C ASN A 235 -1.74 -10.41 -4.02
N THR A 236 -2.37 -11.11 -4.96
CA THR A 236 -3.50 -12.00 -4.70
C THR A 236 -3.28 -13.34 -5.39
N SER A 237 -3.51 -14.43 -4.65
CA SER A 237 -3.33 -15.80 -5.14
C SER A 237 -4.66 -16.54 -5.24
N LEU A 238 -4.92 -17.16 -6.39
CA LEU A 238 -6.10 -17.98 -6.67
C LEU A 238 -5.68 -19.42 -7.00
N ALA A 239 -6.50 -20.40 -6.63
CA ALA A 239 -6.28 -21.81 -6.96
C ALA A 239 -7.38 -22.31 -7.90
N LEU A 240 -6.98 -22.91 -9.01
CA LEU A 240 -7.83 -23.41 -10.09
C LEU A 240 -7.38 -24.83 -10.48
N PRO A 241 -8.19 -25.63 -11.19
CA PRO A 241 -7.70 -26.85 -11.80
C PRO A 241 -6.50 -26.56 -12.73
N ALA A 242 -5.44 -27.36 -12.61
CA ALA A 242 -4.30 -27.31 -13.52
C ALA A 242 -4.54 -28.15 -14.78
N ALA A 243 -3.84 -27.80 -15.87
CA ALA A 243 -3.73 -28.68 -17.02
C ALA A 243 -2.83 -29.88 -16.69
N GLU A 244 -3.05 -31.02 -17.37
CA GLU A 244 -2.24 -32.22 -17.15
C GLU A 244 -0.76 -31.98 -17.47
N TRP A 245 -0.45 -31.19 -18.50
CA TRP A 245 0.90 -30.86 -18.95
C TRP A 245 1.64 -29.83 -18.07
N MET A 246 0.97 -29.15 -17.13
CA MET A 246 1.62 -28.21 -16.22
C MET A 246 2.44 -28.98 -15.17
N ASN A 247 3.70 -28.64 -14.96
CA ASN A 247 4.58 -29.37 -14.05
C ASN A 247 4.84 -28.58 -12.76
N GLU A 248 4.96 -29.30 -11.65
CA GLU A 248 5.42 -28.71 -10.39
C GLU A 248 6.81 -28.08 -10.55
N GLY A 249 7.09 -27.06 -9.75
CA GLY A 249 8.34 -26.30 -9.83
C GLY A 249 8.48 -25.38 -11.05
N THR A 250 7.62 -25.54 -12.07
CA THR A 250 7.62 -24.68 -13.26
C THR A 250 6.74 -23.45 -13.04
N THR A 251 7.28 -22.27 -13.38
CA THR A 251 6.51 -21.02 -13.43
C THR A 251 6.08 -20.75 -14.87
N TYR A 252 4.81 -20.40 -15.04
CA TYR A 252 4.23 -20.04 -16.32
C TYR A 252 3.71 -18.60 -16.30
N TYR A 253 3.65 -18.00 -17.49
CA TYR A 253 3.15 -16.65 -17.72
C TYR A 253 2.07 -16.70 -18.78
N SER A 254 1.04 -15.87 -18.64
CA SER A 254 0.01 -15.71 -19.65
C SER A 254 -0.52 -14.29 -19.63
N TYR A 255 -0.63 -13.68 -20.81
CA TYR A 255 -1.24 -12.35 -20.95
C TYR A 255 -2.75 -12.41 -21.23
N ASN A 256 -3.27 -13.58 -21.63
CA ASN A 256 -4.68 -13.77 -21.99
C ASN A 256 -5.42 -14.79 -21.11
N GLY A 257 -4.69 -15.47 -20.22
CA GLY A 257 -5.23 -16.45 -19.29
C GLY A 257 -5.53 -17.81 -19.92
N TYR A 258 -5.10 -18.07 -21.16
CA TYR A 258 -5.27 -19.37 -21.81
C TYR A 258 -4.12 -19.81 -22.72
N ASP A 259 -3.24 -18.91 -23.18
CA ASP A 259 -1.96 -19.26 -23.81
C ASP A 259 -0.84 -19.07 -22.80
N PHE A 260 -0.12 -20.14 -22.48
CA PHE A 260 0.90 -20.15 -21.42
C PHE A 260 2.31 -20.23 -22.00
N TYR A 261 3.24 -19.58 -21.31
CA TYR A 261 4.65 -19.48 -21.68
C TYR A 261 5.53 -19.77 -20.47
N THR A 262 6.73 -20.30 -20.66
CA THR A 262 7.68 -20.56 -19.55
C THR A 262 8.59 -19.37 -19.23
N ASP A 263 8.57 -18.31 -20.05
CA ASP A 263 9.37 -17.10 -19.87
C ASP A 263 8.51 -15.83 -19.80
N MET A 264 9.02 -14.83 -19.06
CA MET A 264 8.38 -13.51 -18.92
C MET A 264 8.31 -12.71 -20.24
N GLY A 265 9.13 -13.06 -21.23
CA GLY A 265 9.15 -12.43 -22.56
C GLY A 265 8.04 -12.93 -23.49
N PHE A 266 7.36 -14.03 -23.12
CA PHE A 266 6.33 -14.73 -23.89
C PHE A 266 6.88 -15.30 -25.22
N HIS A 267 8.09 -15.86 -25.21
CA HIS A 267 8.73 -16.47 -26.38
C HIS A 267 8.56 -17.99 -26.43
N ASN A 268 8.57 -18.64 -25.28
CA ASN A 268 8.59 -20.09 -25.10
C ASN A 268 7.18 -20.58 -24.78
N PHE A 269 6.37 -20.77 -25.82
CA PHE A 269 5.00 -21.27 -25.68
C PHE A 269 4.99 -22.68 -25.06
N ALA A 270 4.31 -22.81 -23.93
CA ALA A 270 4.20 -24.04 -23.15
C ALA A 270 2.96 -24.86 -23.51
N GLY A 271 1.84 -24.20 -23.78
CA GLY A 271 0.59 -24.89 -24.07
C GLY A 271 -0.62 -23.97 -23.99
N GLN A 272 -1.72 -24.42 -24.59
CA GLN A 272 -3.01 -23.75 -24.49
C GLN A 272 -3.89 -24.48 -23.48
N TYR A 273 -4.49 -23.75 -22.54
CA TYR A 273 -5.41 -24.30 -21.55
C TYR A 273 -6.48 -23.28 -21.17
N TYR A 274 -7.75 -23.64 -21.41
CA TYR A 274 -8.88 -22.84 -20.93
C TYR A 274 -9.36 -23.44 -19.62
N ASN A 275 -9.32 -22.65 -18.54
CA ASN A 275 -9.82 -23.12 -17.26
C ASN A 275 -11.33 -23.46 -17.36
N TYR A 276 -11.68 -24.69 -16.97
CA TYR A 276 -13.02 -25.24 -17.16
C TYR A 276 -14.12 -24.32 -16.61
N TYR A 277 -14.03 -23.90 -15.34
CA TYR A 277 -15.06 -23.08 -14.71
C TYR A 277 -15.10 -21.66 -15.26
N GLN A 278 -13.92 -21.09 -15.57
CA GLN A 278 -13.84 -19.74 -16.13
C GLN A 278 -14.52 -19.63 -17.49
N PHE A 279 -14.35 -20.67 -18.33
CA PHE A 279 -14.88 -20.72 -19.69
C PHE A 279 -16.13 -21.60 -19.83
N LEU A 280 -16.72 -22.07 -18.73
CA LEU A 280 -17.93 -22.88 -18.71
C LEU A 280 -19.12 -22.08 -19.27
N PRO A 281 -19.77 -22.54 -20.35
CA PRO A 281 -20.99 -21.92 -20.83
C PRO A 281 -22.08 -21.97 -19.75
N MET A 282 -22.62 -20.82 -19.39
CA MET A 282 -23.67 -20.64 -18.39
C MET A 282 -24.96 -21.37 -18.77
N ARG A 283 -25.19 -21.66 -20.06
CA ARG A 283 -26.22 -22.60 -20.53
C ARG A 283 -25.79 -24.05 -20.28
N SER A 284 -25.58 -24.37 -19.03
CA SER A 284 -25.24 -25.70 -18.52
C SER A 284 -25.84 -25.91 -17.14
N LYS A 285 -25.81 -27.16 -16.65
CA LYS A 285 -26.31 -27.51 -15.32
C LYS A 285 -25.16 -27.98 -14.44
N THR A 286 -25.18 -27.55 -13.18
CA THR A 286 -24.41 -28.23 -12.13
C THR A 286 -25.06 -29.56 -11.76
N ASN A 287 -24.23 -30.58 -11.50
CA ASN A 287 -24.64 -31.85 -10.92
C ASN A 287 -24.43 -31.87 -9.39
N ILE A 288 -23.86 -30.82 -8.81
CA ILE A 288 -23.62 -30.70 -7.37
C ILE A 288 -24.97 -30.56 -6.64
N PRO A 289 -25.26 -31.40 -5.63
CA PRO A 289 -26.47 -31.26 -4.83
C PRO A 289 -26.50 -29.93 -4.05
N SER A 290 -27.69 -29.31 -3.93
CA SER A 290 -27.87 -28.05 -3.21
C SER A 290 -27.35 -28.08 -1.76
N SER A 291 -27.43 -29.23 -1.09
CA SER A 291 -26.92 -29.40 0.27
C SER A 291 -25.41 -29.17 0.41
N VAL A 292 -24.63 -29.35 -0.68
CA VAL A 292 -23.18 -29.10 -0.69
C VAL A 292 -22.88 -27.61 -0.58
N PHE A 293 -23.76 -26.73 -1.10
CA PHE A 293 -23.52 -25.29 -1.09
C PHE A 293 -23.59 -24.74 0.35
N ASP A 294 -24.52 -25.24 1.18
CA ASP A 294 -24.57 -24.89 2.60
C ASP A 294 -23.39 -25.49 3.38
N GLN A 295 -23.01 -26.75 3.10
CA GLN A 295 -21.82 -27.36 3.68
C GLN A 295 -20.54 -26.59 3.33
N PHE A 296 -20.47 -26.03 2.13
CA PHE A 296 -19.36 -25.18 1.72
C PHE A 296 -19.27 -23.92 2.58
N LEU A 297 -20.38 -23.23 2.86
CA LEU A 297 -20.37 -22.07 3.76
C LEU A 297 -19.87 -22.44 5.16
N ASP A 298 -20.23 -23.63 5.66
CA ASP A 298 -19.73 -24.14 6.94
C ASP A 298 -18.23 -24.46 6.90
N ALA A 299 -17.75 -25.11 5.84
CA ALA A 299 -16.34 -25.41 5.64
C ALA A 299 -15.49 -24.13 5.55
N GLN A 300 -16.02 -23.07 4.92
CA GLN A 300 -15.38 -21.75 4.86
C GLN A 300 -15.56 -20.92 6.14
N ARG A 301 -16.18 -21.47 7.20
CA ARG A 301 -16.43 -20.80 8.49
C ARG A 301 -17.18 -19.47 8.35
N VAL A 302 -18.05 -19.38 7.34
CA VAL A 302 -18.85 -18.17 7.08
C VAL A 302 -19.81 -17.95 8.26
N SER A 303 -20.01 -16.69 8.65
CA SER A 303 -20.93 -16.34 9.74
C SER A 303 -22.30 -17.00 9.58
N SER A 304 -22.89 -17.45 10.68
CA SER A 304 -24.29 -17.93 10.72
C SER A 304 -25.29 -16.85 10.28
N SER A 305 -24.88 -15.57 10.31
CA SER A 305 -25.69 -14.44 9.82
C SER A 305 -25.71 -14.28 8.29
N SER A 306 -25.01 -15.14 7.54
CA SER A 306 -25.06 -15.12 6.08
C SER A 306 -26.47 -15.42 5.57
N LYS A 307 -26.97 -14.57 4.67
CA LYS A 307 -28.26 -14.78 4.03
C LYS A 307 -28.23 -15.77 2.86
N LEU A 308 -27.07 -16.32 2.49
CA LEU A 308 -26.99 -17.42 1.51
C LEU A 308 -27.34 -18.79 2.11
N ARG A 309 -27.34 -18.91 3.44
CA ARG A 309 -27.60 -20.16 4.16
C ARG A 309 -29.04 -20.63 3.93
N GLY A 310 -29.19 -21.89 3.52
CA GLY A 310 -30.48 -22.52 3.22
C GLY A 310 -31.12 -22.02 1.93
N GLN A 311 -30.38 -21.31 1.07
CA GLN A 311 -30.92 -20.73 -0.17
C GLN A 311 -30.50 -21.48 -1.44
N ALA A 312 -29.69 -22.53 -1.32
CA ALA A 312 -29.14 -23.27 -2.47
C ALA A 312 -30.23 -23.83 -3.40
N ASP A 313 -31.35 -24.30 -2.85
CA ASP A 313 -32.50 -24.77 -3.64
C ASP A 313 -33.11 -23.68 -4.53
N CYS A 314 -33.00 -22.41 -4.17
CA CYS A 314 -33.45 -21.29 -5.01
C CYS A 314 -32.59 -21.19 -6.28
N PHE A 315 -31.26 -21.37 -6.17
CA PHE A 315 -30.35 -21.38 -7.32
C PHE A 315 -30.63 -22.58 -8.23
N ILE A 316 -30.83 -23.77 -7.67
CA ILE A 316 -31.12 -24.98 -8.47
C ILE A 316 -32.46 -24.86 -9.19
N ARG A 317 -33.51 -24.32 -8.54
CA ARG A 317 -34.79 -24.04 -9.21
C ARG A 317 -34.60 -23.03 -10.35
N ALA A 318 -33.96 -21.89 -10.08
CA ALA A 318 -33.68 -20.88 -11.09
C ALA A 318 -32.80 -21.39 -12.25
N GLN A 319 -31.87 -22.33 -12.01
CA GLN A 319 -31.13 -23.01 -13.09
C GLN A 319 -32.08 -23.79 -14.01
N ASN A 320 -32.97 -24.58 -13.42
CA ASN A 320 -33.89 -25.40 -14.20
C ASN A 320 -34.88 -24.54 -14.99
N ASP A 321 -35.37 -23.46 -14.37
CA ASP A 321 -36.37 -22.58 -14.97
C ASP A 321 -35.75 -21.64 -16.02
N TYR A 322 -34.62 -20.98 -15.72
CA TYR A 322 -34.09 -19.88 -16.57
C TYR A 322 -32.84 -20.23 -17.37
N GLY A 323 -32.33 -21.46 -17.23
CA GLY A 323 -31.27 -21.95 -18.10
C GLY A 323 -29.87 -21.45 -17.74
N VAL A 324 -29.60 -21.14 -16.48
CA VAL A 324 -28.33 -20.54 -16.04
C VAL A 324 -27.67 -21.43 -14.97
N ASN A 325 -26.39 -21.76 -15.12
CA ASN A 325 -25.67 -22.66 -14.24
C ASN A 325 -25.67 -22.16 -12.77
N ALA A 326 -26.27 -22.95 -11.87
CA ALA A 326 -26.45 -22.59 -10.46
C ALA A 326 -25.14 -22.51 -9.68
N LEU A 327 -24.16 -23.39 -9.96
CA LEU A 327 -22.85 -23.36 -9.30
C LEU A 327 -22.15 -22.02 -9.59
N MET A 328 -22.12 -21.62 -10.86
CA MET A 328 -21.46 -20.39 -11.27
C MET A 328 -22.12 -19.14 -10.68
N VAL A 329 -23.46 -19.10 -10.65
CA VAL A 329 -24.18 -17.96 -10.04
C VAL A 329 -24.10 -17.97 -8.52
N TYR A 330 -24.02 -19.13 -7.88
CA TYR A 330 -23.78 -19.22 -6.43
C TYR A 330 -22.37 -18.75 -6.07
N ALA A 331 -21.35 -19.19 -6.82
CA ALA A 331 -19.97 -18.73 -6.67
C ALA A 331 -19.85 -17.21 -6.86
N MET A 332 -20.56 -16.66 -7.87
CA MET A 332 -20.71 -15.21 -8.06
C MET A 332 -21.35 -14.54 -6.84
N ALA A 333 -22.46 -15.07 -6.32
CA ALA A 333 -23.10 -14.54 -5.12
C ALA A 333 -22.15 -14.54 -3.92
N CYS A 334 -21.33 -15.58 -3.75
CA CYS A 334 -20.32 -15.63 -2.69
C CYS A 334 -19.28 -14.51 -2.84
N LEU A 335 -18.76 -14.28 -4.04
CA LEU A 335 -17.79 -13.21 -4.31
C LEU A 335 -18.40 -11.83 -4.04
N GLU A 336 -19.53 -11.55 -4.68
CA GLU A 336 -20.18 -10.23 -4.76
C GLU A 336 -20.78 -9.75 -3.41
N SER A 337 -21.02 -10.67 -2.47
CA SER A 337 -21.67 -10.35 -1.20
C SER A 337 -20.89 -10.73 0.05
N ALA A 338 -19.59 -11.00 -0.09
CA ALA A 338 -18.77 -11.52 1.00
C ALA A 338 -19.45 -12.75 1.65
N TYR A 339 -19.75 -13.76 0.84
CA TYR A 339 -20.44 -14.99 1.22
C TYR A 339 -21.80 -14.73 1.88
N GLY A 340 -22.55 -13.73 1.41
CA GLY A 340 -23.89 -13.39 1.88
C GLY A 340 -23.92 -12.55 3.16
N THR A 341 -22.79 -11.93 3.54
CA THR A 341 -22.68 -11.17 4.80
C THR A 341 -22.58 -9.66 4.62
N SER A 342 -22.45 -9.17 3.39
CA SER A 342 -22.40 -7.74 3.07
C SER A 342 -23.65 -6.99 3.53
N TYR A 343 -23.53 -5.66 3.66
CA TYR A 343 -24.65 -4.79 4.03
C TYR A 343 -25.84 -4.95 3.07
N TYR A 344 -25.61 -4.98 1.76
CA TYR A 344 -26.68 -5.14 0.76
C TYR A 344 -27.32 -6.52 0.79
N ALA A 345 -26.52 -7.58 0.99
CA ALA A 345 -27.08 -8.92 1.16
C ALA A 345 -27.99 -8.95 2.39
N LYS A 346 -27.49 -8.50 3.55
CA LYS A 346 -28.24 -8.53 4.82
C LYS A 346 -29.49 -7.64 4.82
N ASN A 347 -29.42 -6.42 4.29
CA ASN A 347 -30.50 -5.45 4.44
C ASN A 347 -31.40 -5.34 3.21
N ARG A 348 -30.89 -5.66 2.01
CA ARG A 348 -31.60 -5.47 0.74
C ARG A 348 -31.87 -6.78 -0.02
N ASN A 349 -31.42 -7.92 0.51
CA ASN A 349 -31.43 -9.23 -0.16
C ASN A 349 -30.72 -9.21 -1.53
N ASN A 350 -29.78 -8.28 -1.70
CA ASN A 350 -29.06 -8.07 -2.96
C ASN A 350 -27.64 -8.61 -2.84
N PHE A 351 -27.43 -9.81 -3.40
CA PHE A 351 -26.15 -10.53 -3.33
C PHE A 351 -25.20 -10.19 -4.47
N PHE A 352 -25.67 -9.47 -5.47
CA PHE A 352 -24.96 -9.26 -6.74
C PHE A 352 -24.76 -7.77 -7.02
N GLY A 353 -24.95 -6.91 -6.01
CA GLY A 353 -24.76 -5.46 -6.06
C GLY A 353 -25.62 -4.66 -7.04
N TRP A 354 -26.61 -5.26 -7.73
CA TRP A 354 -27.39 -4.57 -8.78
C TRP A 354 -27.99 -3.24 -8.31
N GLY A 355 -27.83 -2.19 -9.11
CA GLY A 355 -28.30 -0.84 -8.81
C GLY A 355 -27.38 0.00 -7.90
N ALA A 356 -26.30 -0.56 -7.34
CA ALA A 356 -25.32 0.20 -6.57
C ALA A 356 -24.35 0.91 -7.51
N VAL A 357 -24.68 2.10 -7.99
CA VAL A 357 -23.79 2.89 -8.87
C VAL A 357 -22.75 3.64 -8.05
N ASP A 358 -21.51 3.79 -8.55
CA ASP A 358 -20.40 4.39 -7.80
C ASP A 358 -20.68 5.83 -7.31
N SER A 359 -21.48 6.59 -8.06
CA SER A 359 -21.90 7.95 -7.68
C SER A 359 -22.91 7.98 -6.54
N ASN A 360 -23.62 6.86 -6.31
CA ASN A 360 -24.64 6.74 -5.27
C ASN A 360 -24.89 5.25 -4.92
N PRO A 361 -23.98 4.62 -4.16
CA PRO A 361 -24.09 3.19 -3.85
C PRO A 361 -25.37 2.86 -3.05
N ASP A 362 -26.02 3.86 -2.45
CA ASP A 362 -27.31 3.73 -1.79
C ASP A 362 -28.50 3.50 -2.74
N GLU A 363 -28.32 3.56 -4.06
CA GLU A 363 -29.34 3.15 -5.05
C GLU A 363 -29.43 1.64 -5.26
N ALA A 364 -28.61 0.85 -4.57
CA ALA A 364 -28.62 -0.61 -4.65
C ALA A 364 -30.05 -1.17 -4.55
N ALA A 365 -30.44 -1.99 -5.52
CA ALA A 365 -31.76 -2.59 -5.59
C ALA A 365 -32.07 -3.36 -4.30
N SER A 366 -33.33 -3.31 -3.89
CA SER A 366 -33.84 -4.10 -2.77
C SER A 366 -34.90 -5.07 -3.27
N TYR A 367 -34.77 -6.32 -2.83
CA TYR A 367 -35.70 -7.40 -3.18
C TYR A 367 -36.50 -7.82 -1.95
N GLY A 368 -37.77 -8.19 -2.16
CA GLY A 368 -38.68 -8.59 -1.08
C GLY A 368 -38.25 -9.87 -0.37
N SER A 369 -37.50 -10.74 -1.05
CA SER A 369 -36.90 -11.94 -0.48
C SER A 369 -35.56 -12.28 -1.14
N VAL A 370 -34.81 -13.20 -0.52
CA VAL A 370 -33.58 -13.76 -1.11
C VAL A 370 -33.89 -14.50 -2.42
N GLU A 371 -34.95 -15.31 -2.42
CA GLU A 371 -35.43 -16.03 -3.61
C GLU A 371 -35.74 -15.07 -4.76
N GLU A 372 -36.39 -13.93 -4.49
CA GLU A 372 -36.68 -12.92 -5.52
C GLU A 372 -35.38 -12.36 -6.12
N GLY A 373 -34.39 -12.03 -5.29
CA GLY A 373 -33.10 -11.52 -5.74
C GLY A 373 -32.34 -12.52 -6.63
N ILE A 374 -32.34 -13.81 -6.24
CA ILE A 374 -31.72 -14.90 -7.03
C ILE A 374 -32.47 -15.09 -8.36
N ARG A 375 -33.81 -15.12 -8.31
CA ARG A 375 -34.66 -15.23 -9.51
C ARG A 375 -34.35 -14.11 -10.49
N LYS A 376 -34.39 -12.85 -10.05
CA LYS A 376 -34.10 -11.68 -10.88
C LYS A 376 -32.70 -11.71 -11.47
N GLN A 377 -31.71 -12.18 -10.71
CA GLN A 377 -30.37 -12.33 -11.23
C GLN A 377 -30.32 -13.27 -12.44
N MET A 378 -30.90 -14.46 -12.31
CA MET A 378 -30.78 -15.52 -13.31
C MET A 378 -31.77 -15.36 -14.47
N SER A 379 -32.92 -14.73 -14.25
CA SER A 379 -33.95 -14.55 -15.26
C SER A 379 -33.84 -13.21 -16.01
N GLU A 380 -33.47 -12.12 -15.33
CA GLU A 380 -33.54 -10.76 -15.89
C GLU A 380 -32.15 -10.14 -16.05
N ASN A 381 -31.35 -10.09 -14.98
CA ASN A 381 -30.09 -9.34 -14.98
C ASN A 381 -29.02 -9.95 -15.90
N LEU A 382 -28.85 -11.27 -15.85
CA LEU A 382 -27.90 -11.99 -16.72
C LEU A 382 -28.47 -12.28 -18.11
N ALA A 383 -29.76 -12.03 -18.34
CA ALA A 383 -30.42 -12.40 -19.60
C ALA A 383 -29.79 -11.70 -20.81
N GLY A 384 -29.49 -10.41 -20.69
CA GLY A 384 -28.79 -9.66 -21.74
C GLY A 384 -27.36 -10.13 -21.99
N PHE A 385 -26.64 -10.57 -20.95
CA PHE A 385 -25.30 -11.16 -21.13
C PHE A 385 -25.32 -12.53 -21.83
N LEU A 386 -26.51 -13.14 -21.96
CA LEU A 386 -26.73 -14.43 -22.63
C LEU A 386 -27.45 -14.28 -23.97
N ASP A 387 -27.77 -13.05 -24.38
CA ASP A 387 -28.50 -12.75 -25.60
C ASP A 387 -27.58 -12.13 -26.65
N MET A 388 -27.41 -12.80 -27.78
CA MET A 388 -26.54 -12.35 -28.86
C MET A 388 -26.91 -10.98 -29.49
N ASN A 389 -28.12 -10.45 -29.25
CA ASN A 389 -28.53 -9.13 -29.74
C ASN A 389 -28.26 -8.00 -28.72
N ASP A 390 -27.90 -8.32 -27.47
CA ASP A 390 -27.55 -7.33 -26.46
C ASP A 390 -26.12 -6.79 -26.70
N TRP A 391 -25.94 -5.49 -26.48
CA TRP A 391 -24.63 -4.84 -26.65
C TRP A 391 -23.56 -5.34 -25.66
N ARG A 392 -23.98 -5.97 -24.56
CA ARG A 392 -23.13 -6.58 -23.52
C ARG A 392 -22.71 -8.01 -23.84
N TYR A 393 -23.22 -8.61 -24.92
CA TYR A 393 -22.93 -9.99 -25.27
C TYR A 393 -21.55 -10.16 -25.90
N TYR A 394 -20.67 -10.90 -25.21
CA TYR A 394 -19.32 -11.26 -25.66
C TYR A 394 -19.00 -12.74 -25.41
N GLY A 395 -20.04 -13.56 -25.32
CA GLY A 395 -19.94 -14.98 -24.97
C GLY A 395 -20.68 -15.29 -23.67
N SER A 396 -21.11 -16.54 -23.56
CA SER A 396 -22.07 -16.98 -22.55
C SER A 396 -21.40 -17.63 -21.34
N MET A 397 -20.33 -17.05 -20.83
CA MET A 397 -19.49 -17.55 -19.72
C MET A 397 -19.01 -16.37 -18.86
N VAL A 398 -18.53 -16.63 -17.64
CA VAL A 398 -17.94 -15.56 -16.80
C VAL A 398 -16.69 -14.97 -17.45
N GLY A 399 -15.81 -15.83 -17.96
CA GLY A 399 -14.73 -15.49 -18.88
C GLY A 399 -13.63 -14.59 -18.32
N ASN A 400 -13.10 -13.73 -19.18
CA ASN A 400 -12.03 -12.77 -18.91
C ASN A 400 -12.33 -11.45 -19.61
N LYS A 401 -11.36 -10.54 -19.70
CA LYS A 401 -11.57 -9.25 -20.35
C LYS A 401 -11.72 -9.37 -21.88
N GLY A 402 -11.25 -10.46 -22.48
CA GLY A 402 -11.39 -10.74 -23.91
C GLY A 402 -12.72 -11.39 -24.31
N ALA A 403 -13.35 -12.15 -23.42
CA ALA A 403 -14.58 -12.86 -23.74
C ALA A 403 -15.42 -13.14 -22.50
N GLY A 404 -16.74 -13.17 -22.65
CA GLY A 404 -17.70 -13.45 -21.58
C GLY A 404 -18.14 -12.20 -20.80
N PHE A 405 -18.72 -12.42 -19.63
CA PHE A 405 -19.37 -11.38 -18.84
C PHE A 405 -18.37 -10.33 -18.35
N ASN A 406 -17.17 -10.75 -17.94
CA ASN A 406 -16.16 -9.86 -17.34
C ASN A 406 -15.75 -8.69 -18.25
N LEU A 407 -15.89 -8.83 -19.57
CA LEU A 407 -15.65 -7.75 -20.53
C LEU A 407 -16.51 -6.51 -20.24
N LYS A 408 -17.76 -6.69 -19.78
CA LYS A 408 -18.73 -5.61 -19.52
C LYS A 408 -19.32 -5.57 -18.11
N TYR A 409 -19.09 -6.58 -17.27
CA TYR A 409 -19.73 -6.72 -15.96
C TYR A 409 -18.95 -6.04 -14.82
N ALA A 410 -17.63 -6.24 -14.75
CA ALA A 410 -16.81 -5.82 -13.61
C ALA A 410 -15.57 -5.03 -14.06
N SER A 411 -15.05 -4.15 -13.21
CA SER A 411 -13.75 -3.49 -13.43
C SER A 411 -12.56 -4.39 -13.07
N ALA A 412 -12.75 -5.35 -12.17
CA ALA A 412 -11.72 -6.29 -11.76
C ALA A 412 -11.31 -7.20 -12.94
N VAL A 413 -10.03 -7.15 -13.34
CA VAL A 413 -9.51 -7.86 -14.52
C VAL A 413 -9.63 -9.38 -14.38
N TYR A 414 -9.57 -9.90 -13.16
CA TYR A 414 -9.59 -11.33 -12.85
C TYR A 414 -10.92 -11.82 -12.26
N TRP A 415 -12.00 -11.03 -12.31
CA TRP A 415 -13.32 -11.36 -11.74
C TRP A 415 -13.84 -12.76 -12.12
N GLY A 416 -13.75 -13.13 -13.40
CA GLY A 416 -14.20 -14.45 -13.86
C GLY A 416 -13.36 -15.60 -13.31
N MET A 417 -12.07 -15.36 -13.04
CA MET A 417 -11.15 -16.31 -12.42
C MET A 417 -11.41 -16.47 -10.93
N GLU A 418 -11.78 -15.40 -10.22
CA GLU A 418 -12.18 -15.45 -8.81
C GLU A 418 -13.45 -16.30 -8.62
N ILE A 419 -14.45 -16.12 -9.49
CA ILE A 419 -15.67 -16.95 -9.51
C ILE A 419 -15.32 -18.40 -9.81
N ALA A 420 -14.47 -18.66 -10.81
CA ALA A 420 -14.01 -20.00 -11.15
C ALA A 420 -13.29 -20.69 -9.99
N ALA A 421 -12.46 -19.96 -9.24
CA ALA A 421 -11.77 -20.48 -8.06
C ALA A 421 -12.74 -20.84 -6.93
N ILE A 422 -13.81 -20.04 -6.71
CA ILE A 422 -14.85 -20.38 -5.73
C ILE A 422 -15.66 -21.60 -6.19
N ALA A 423 -16.06 -21.66 -7.47
CA ALA A 423 -16.76 -22.80 -8.05
C ALA A 423 -15.95 -24.10 -7.89
N TYR A 424 -14.65 -24.04 -8.16
CA TYR A 424 -13.74 -25.16 -7.96
C TYR A 424 -13.67 -25.62 -6.50
N LYS A 425 -13.60 -24.68 -5.54
CA LYS A 425 -13.62 -25.03 -4.10
C LYS A 425 -14.94 -25.69 -3.68
N ILE A 426 -16.08 -25.23 -4.21
CA ILE A 426 -17.37 -25.87 -3.99
C ILE A 426 -17.37 -27.29 -4.58
N ASP A 427 -16.78 -27.48 -5.75
CA ASP A 427 -16.71 -28.81 -6.35
C ASP A 427 -15.80 -29.77 -5.56
N LYS A 428 -14.66 -29.31 -5.03
CA LYS A 428 -13.86 -30.09 -4.08
C LYS A 428 -14.67 -30.47 -2.83
N GLN A 429 -15.47 -29.55 -2.30
CA GLN A 429 -16.36 -29.80 -1.15
C GLN A 429 -17.40 -30.88 -1.49
N SER A 430 -17.91 -30.93 -2.72
CA SER A 430 -18.91 -31.93 -3.15
C SER A 430 -18.43 -33.37 -2.98
N CYS A 431 -17.11 -33.57 -3.11
CA CYS A 431 -16.45 -34.86 -2.95
C CYS A 431 -15.69 -35.00 -1.61
N GLY A 432 -15.92 -34.09 -0.66
CA GLY A 432 -15.25 -34.12 0.64
C GLY A 432 -13.72 -34.00 0.56
N TYR A 433 -13.21 -33.25 -0.42
CA TYR A 433 -11.79 -33.03 -0.68
C TYR A 433 -10.97 -34.30 -0.99
N ASN A 434 -11.60 -35.38 -1.48
CA ASN A 434 -10.95 -36.68 -1.71
C ASN A 434 -10.18 -36.82 -3.05
N GLY A 435 -9.97 -35.72 -3.76
CA GLY A 435 -9.30 -35.68 -5.07
C GLY A 435 -10.22 -35.88 -6.28
N LYS A 436 -11.52 -36.09 -6.07
CA LYS A 436 -12.53 -36.12 -7.14
C LYS A 436 -13.27 -34.80 -7.26
N LEU A 437 -13.86 -34.59 -8.43
CA LEU A 437 -14.65 -33.43 -8.79
C LEU A 437 -15.96 -33.93 -9.45
N THR A 438 -17.09 -33.33 -9.07
CA THR A 438 -18.42 -33.69 -9.57
C THR A 438 -18.71 -32.99 -10.91
N ASP A 439 -18.30 -31.73 -11.04
CA ASP A 439 -18.68 -30.87 -12.16
C ASP A 439 -17.53 -30.59 -13.13
N HIS A 440 -16.27 -30.66 -12.69
CA HIS A 440 -15.13 -30.46 -13.58
C HIS A 440 -15.17 -31.44 -14.76
N ASN A 441 -15.13 -30.90 -15.99
CA ASN A 441 -15.27 -31.64 -17.25
C ASN A 441 -16.58 -32.45 -17.42
N ALA A 442 -17.61 -32.21 -16.60
CA ALA A 442 -18.93 -32.85 -16.78
C ALA A 442 -19.68 -32.32 -18.03
N VAL A 443 -19.36 -31.10 -18.46
CA VAL A 443 -19.83 -30.50 -19.71
C VAL A 443 -18.68 -30.53 -20.72
N ASN A 444 -18.90 -31.13 -21.89
CA ASN A 444 -17.91 -31.06 -22.97
C ASN A 444 -17.93 -29.64 -23.56
N ILE A 445 -16.82 -28.92 -23.46
CA ILE A 445 -16.71 -27.56 -24.01
C ILE A 445 -15.97 -27.63 -25.34
N GLY A 446 -16.55 -26.99 -26.37
CA GLY A 446 -15.89 -26.75 -27.65
C GLY A 446 -15.64 -25.26 -27.84
N ILE A 447 -14.48 -24.90 -28.40
CA ILE A 447 -14.16 -23.53 -28.81
C ILE A 447 -14.46 -23.40 -30.30
N VAL A 448 -15.39 -22.51 -30.65
CA VAL A 448 -15.73 -22.23 -32.04
C VAL A 448 -14.69 -21.31 -32.66
N SER A 449 -14.31 -21.60 -33.90
CA SER A 449 -13.33 -20.81 -34.66
C SER A 449 -13.87 -19.42 -34.96
N ASN A 450 -13.03 -18.41 -34.75
CA ASN A 450 -13.43 -16.99 -34.78
C ASN A 450 -13.95 -16.51 -36.14
N ASP A 451 -13.66 -17.20 -37.25
CA ASP A 451 -14.14 -16.88 -38.60
C ASP A 451 -15.31 -17.76 -39.07
N LYS A 452 -15.81 -18.66 -38.19
CA LYS A 452 -16.83 -19.67 -38.48
C LYS A 452 -17.93 -19.78 -37.42
N ALA A 453 -18.19 -18.69 -36.69
CA ALA A 453 -19.18 -18.66 -35.61
C ALA A 453 -20.64 -18.58 -36.13
N THR A 454 -21.03 -19.51 -37.00
CA THR A 454 -22.39 -19.66 -37.54
C THR A 454 -23.01 -20.95 -37.05
N ALA A 455 -24.23 -20.87 -36.53
CA ALA A 455 -24.96 -22.05 -36.07
C ALA A 455 -26.32 -22.21 -36.78
N SER A 456 -26.75 -23.46 -36.90
CA SER A 456 -28.08 -23.83 -37.41
C SER A 456 -28.93 -24.40 -36.27
N LEU A 457 -30.25 -24.18 -36.32
CA LEU A 457 -31.19 -24.81 -35.36
C LEU A 457 -31.52 -26.26 -35.73
N THR A 458 -31.24 -26.64 -36.97
CA THR A 458 -31.34 -28.02 -37.44
C THR A 458 -30.00 -28.47 -38.04
N LYS A 459 -29.70 -29.76 -37.92
CA LYS A 459 -28.46 -30.34 -38.43
C LYS A 459 -28.31 -30.12 -39.94
N GLY A 460 -27.27 -29.39 -40.34
CA GLY A 460 -27.03 -29.04 -41.75
C GLY A 460 -28.12 -28.16 -42.38
N GLY A 461 -28.96 -27.54 -41.56
CA GLY A 461 -29.98 -26.59 -42.01
C GLY A 461 -29.39 -25.25 -42.45
N PRO A 462 -30.25 -24.28 -42.79
CA PRO A 462 -29.79 -22.91 -43.01
C PRO A 462 -29.19 -22.34 -41.72
N VAL A 463 -28.20 -21.45 -41.89
CA VAL A 463 -27.66 -20.66 -40.78
C VAL A 463 -28.82 -19.90 -40.13
N ALA A 464 -29.07 -20.21 -38.86
CA ALA A 464 -30.12 -19.57 -38.08
C ALA A 464 -29.60 -18.28 -37.45
N TYR A 465 -28.31 -18.25 -37.10
CA TYR A 465 -27.65 -17.05 -36.62
C TYR A 465 -26.14 -17.09 -36.91
N ASP A 466 -25.59 -15.91 -37.16
CA ASP A 466 -24.17 -15.65 -37.34
C ASP A 466 -23.71 -14.73 -36.21
N ILE A 467 -22.93 -15.27 -35.28
CA ILE A 467 -22.44 -14.54 -34.10
C ILE A 467 -21.54 -13.37 -34.55
N LEU A 468 -20.90 -13.48 -35.72
CA LEU A 468 -20.07 -12.41 -36.30
C LEU A 468 -20.90 -11.29 -36.95
N SER A 469 -22.18 -11.56 -37.23
CA SER A 469 -23.13 -10.58 -37.77
C SER A 469 -23.76 -9.70 -36.69
N CYS A 470 -23.64 -10.09 -35.41
CA CYS A 470 -24.00 -9.23 -34.29
C CYS A 470 -23.15 -7.94 -34.34
N ASN A 471 -23.71 -6.82 -33.85
CA ASN A 471 -23.18 -5.45 -34.07
C ASN A 471 -21.71 -5.20 -33.65
N ARG A 472 -21.01 -6.17 -33.05
CA ARG A 472 -19.65 -6.05 -32.51
C ARG A 472 -18.84 -7.31 -32.84
N LYS A 473 -17.92 -7.21 -33.79
CA LYS A 473 -17.12 -8.30 -34.37
C LYS A 473 -15.96 -8.79 -33.49
N TYR A 474 -16.14 -8.81 -32.17
CA TYR A 474 -15.05 -9.10 -31.24
C TYR A 474 -15.37 -10.33 -30.38
N PHE A 475 -14.92 -11.48 -30.85
CA PHE A 475 -15.05 -12.77 -30.16
C PHE A 475 -13.72 -13.52 -30.31
N PRO A 476 -12.70 -13.22 -29.49
CA PRO A 476 -11.43 -13.94 -29.55
C PRO A 476 -11.55 -15.39 -29.07
N VAL A 477 -12.55 -15.68 -28.22
CA VAL A 477 -12.87 -17.01 -27.67
C VAL A 477 -14.39 -17.15 -27.61
N TYR A 478 -14.94 -18.22 -28.19
CA TYR A 478 -16.38 -18.51 -28.13
C TYR A 478 -16.65 -19.97 -27.71
N PRO A 479 -16.80 -20.24 -26.41
CA PRO A 479 -17.06 -21.59 -25.91
C PRO A 479 -18.54 -21.98 -26.06
N VAL A 480 -18.78 -23.22 -26.45
CA VAL A 480 -20.12 -23.83 -26.56
C VAL A 480 -20.18 -25.14 -25.78
N ALA A 481 -21.32 -25.40 -25.15
CA ALA A 481 -21.57 -26.67 -24.47
C ALA A 481 -21.98 -27.72 -25.49
N VAL A 482 -21.13 -28.70 -25.74
CA VAL A 482 -21.36 -29.82 -26.67
C VAL A 482 -22.18 -30.90 -25.97
N LEU A 483 -23.38 -31.16 -26.49
CA LEU A 483 -24.32 -32.12 -25.95
C LEU A 483 -24.10 -33.52 -26.54
N SER A 484 -23.81 -33.60 -27.83
CA SER A 484 -23.59 -34.86 -28.54
C SER A 484 -22.91 -34.63 -29.89
N GLU A 485 -22.26 -35.68 -30.39
CA GLU A 485 -21.77 -35.72 -31.77
C GLU A 485 -22.75 -36.46 -32.67
N ASP A 486 -22.99 -35.97 -33.88
CA ASP A 486 -23.79 -36.69 -34.88
C ASP A 486 -23.27 -36.42 -36.30
N GLY A 487 -22.51 -37.38 -36.83
CA GLY A 487 -21.83 -37.24 -38.12
C GLY A 487 -20.78 -36.13 -38.09
N SER A 488 -20.81 -35.25 -39.10
CA SER A 488 -19.89 -34.11 -39.23
C SER A 488 -20.31 -32.87 -38.42
N TYR A 489 -21.22 -33.01 -37.45
CA TYR A 489 -21.72 -31.90 -36.64
C TYR A 489 -21.68 -32.19 -35.15
N TYR A 490 -21.49 -31.14 -34.35
CA TYR A 490 -21.75 -31.11 -32.92
C TYR A 490 -23.13 -30.52 -32.66
N LYS A 491 -23.94 -31.20 -31.84
CA LYS A 491 -25.13 -30.62 -31.23
C LYS A 491 -24.69 -29.86 -29.97
N THR A 492 -25.09 -28.60 -29.85
CA THR A 492 -24.70 -27.74 -28.72
C THR A 492 -25.91 -27.14 -28.02
N GLN A 493 -25.74 -26.70 -26.77
CA GLN A 493 -26.74 -25.90 -26.09
C GLN A 493 -26.71 -24.46 -26.65
N CYS A 494 -27.86 -23.93 -27.05
CA CYS A 494 -27.94 -22.58 -27.64
C CYS A 494 -27.93 -21.50 -26.55
N THR A 495 -27.25 -20.37 -26.79
CA THR A 495 -27.22 -19.26 -25.82
C THR A 495 -28.59 -18.57 -25.65
N ASN A 496 -29.23 -18.24 -26.77
CA ASN A 496 -30.57 -17.65 -26.80
C ASN A 496 -31.64 -18.74 -26.62
N TYR A 497 -32.85 -18.33 -26.27
CA TYR A 497 -34.01 -19.20 -26.29
C TYR A 497 -34.36 -19.58 -27.72
N VAL A 498 -34.88 -20.81 -27.92
CA VAL A 498 -35.51 -21.22 -29.18
C VAL A 498 -37.00 -21.37 -28.94
N VAL A 499 -37.80 -20.55 -29.60
CA VAL A 499 -39.27 -20.51 -29.48
C VAL A 499 -39.85 -20.76 -30.87
N ASP A 500 -40.74 -21.75 -30.97
CA ASP A 500 -41.39 -22.14 -32.24
C ASP A 500 -40.41 -22.40 -33.41
N GLY A 501 -39.21 -22.88 -33.10
CA GLY A 501 -38.18 -23.22 -34.09
C GLY A 501 -37.32 -22.04 -34.56
N GLU A 502 -37.42 -20.89 -33.91
CA GLU A 502 -36.67 -19.67 -34.24
C GLU A 502 -35.89 -19.15 -33.02
N ILE A 503 -34.80 -18.41 -33.25
CA ILE A 503 -34.07 -17.72 -32.18
C ILE A 503 -34.94 -16.59 -31.63
N TRP A 504 -35.09 -16.57 -30.30
CA TRP A 504 -35.79 -15.51 -29.60
C TRP A 504 -34.80 -14.54 -28.95
N PHE A 505 -34.98 -13.25 -29.24
CA PHE A 505 -34.22 -12.14 -28.70
C PHE A 505 -35.05 -11.38 -27.66
N ILE A 506 -34.41 -11.02 -26.56
CA ILE A 506 -34.97 -10.32 -25.41
C ILE A 506 -34.84 -8.81 -25.67
N ASN A 507 -35.96 -8.09 -25.77
CA ASN A 507 -35.96 -6.64 -25.95
C ASN A 507 -36.31 -5.90 -24.64
N SER A 508 -36.93 -6.58 -23.67
CA SER A 508 -37.28 -6.07 -22.35
C SER A 508 -37.33 -7.19 -21.30
N SER A 509 -37.41 -6.84 -20.01
CA SER A 509 -37.58 -7.83 -18.93
C SER A 509 -38.87 -8.65 -19.03
N GLU A 510 -39.88 -8.16 -19.77
CA GLU A 510 -41.13 -8.89 -20.03
C GLU A 510 -40.95 -9.99 -21.10
N ASP A 511 -39.87 -9.98 -21.88
CA ASP A 511 -39.57 -10.98 -22.91
C ASP A 511 -38.85 -12.21 -22.39
N VAL A 512 -38.45 -12.20 -21.12
CA VAL A 512 -37.82 -13.34 -20.44
C VAL A 512 -38.80 -14.51 -20.40
N ARG A 513 -38.29 -15.71 -20.65
CA ARG A 513 -39.05 -16.97 -20.65
C ARG A 513 -38.30 -18.03 -19.85
N ASP A 514 -39.02 -19.09 -19.52
CA ASP A 514 -38.39 -20.32 -19.07
C ASP A 514 -37.55 -20.90 -20.22
N TYR A 515 -36.37 -21.40 -19.88
CA TYR A 515 -35.42 -21.94 -20.85
C TYR A 515 -35.74 -23.41 -21.14
N ASP A 516 -36.23 -23.68 -22.35
CA ASP A 516 -36.46 -25.05 -22.80
C ASP A 516 -35.13 -25.72 -23.18
N TRP A 517 -34.56 -26.46 -22.24
CA TRP A 517 -33.30 -27.19 -22.40
C TRP A 517 -33.29 -28.16 -23.59
N ASN A 518 -34.43 -28.75 -23.94
CA ASN A 518 -34.51 -29.77 -24.97
C ASN A 518 -34.60 -29.18 -26.38
N HIS A 519 -35.29 -28.04 -26.52
CA HIS A 519 -35.50 -27.38 -27.79
C HIS A 519 -34.51 -26.23 -28.07
N SER A 520 -33.92 -25.63 -27.05
CA SER A 520 -32.93 -24.55 -27.18
C SER A 520 -31.53 -25.09 -27.54
N VAL A 521 -31.44 -25.78 -28.67
CA VAL A 521 -30.23 -26.48 -29.14
C VAL A 521 -29.79 -25.96 -30.51
N GLY A 522 -28.48 -25.93 -30.73
CA GLY A 522 -27.85 -25.51 -31.98
C GLY A 522 -26.95 -26.60 -32.56
N TRP A 523 -26.48 -26.36 -33.79
CA TRP A 523 -25.59 -27.25 -34.52
C TRP A 523 -24.44 -26.47 -35.15
N PHE A 524 -23.22 -26.94 -34.91
CA PHE A 524 -21.97 -26.46 -35.53
C PHE A 524 -21.32 -27.59 -36.31
N ALA A 525 -20.67 -27.28 -37.43
CA ALA A 525 -19.84 -28.26 -38.11
C ALA A 525 -18.62 -28.59 -37.23
N LYS A 526 -18.18 -29.85 -37.24
CA LYS A 526 -17.02 -30.27 -36.42
C LYS A 526 -15.75 -29.51 -36.78
N ASP A 527 -15.54 -29.24 -38.07
CA ASP A 527 -14.37 -28.51 -38.57
C ASP A 527 -14.28 -27.07 -38.03
N ASP A 528 -15.39 -26.53 -37.53
CA ASP A 528 -15.45 -25.18 -36.96
C ASP A 528 -15.22 -25.16 -35.44
N VAL A 529 -15.18 -26.32 -34.76
CA VAL A 529 -15.14 -26.42 -33.30
C VAL A 529 -14.00 -27.31 -32.83
N THR A 530 -13.12 -26.78 -31.99
CA THR A 530 -12.07 -27.57 -31.32
C THR A 530 -12.52 -27.90 -29.90
N LEU A 531 -12.60 -29.18 -29.53
CA LEU A 531 -12.91 -29.58 -28.15
C LEU A 531 -11.76 -29.19 -27.22
N LEU A 532 -12.07 -28.81 -25.97
CA LEU A 532 -11.02 -28.51 -24.98
C LEU A 532 -10.06 -29.69 -24.75
N SER A 533 -10.54 -30.92 -24.90
CA SER A 533 -9.72 -32.15 -24.83
C SER A 533 -8.70 -32.29 -25.94
N ASP A 534 -8.88 -31.56 -27.05
CA ASP A 534 -8.11 -31.71 -28.29
C ASP A 534 -7.17 -30.52 -28.51
N LEU A 535 -7.05 -29.62 -27.52
CA LEU A 535 -6.24 -28.41 -27.63
C LEU A 535 -4.76 -28.71 -27.70
N LYS A 536 -4.03 -27.77 -28.31
CA LYS A 536 -2.60 -27.91 -28.55
C LYS A 536 -1.82 -27.85 -27.24
N GLU A 537 -1.20 -28.98 -26.93
CA GLU A 537 -0.07 -29.05 -26.02
C GLU A 537 1.20 -28.85 -26.86
N ALA A 538 2.00 -27.84 -26.52
CA ALA A 538 3.40 -27.93 -26.90
C ALA A 538 4.04 -28.89 -25.89
N GLN A 539 4.78 -29.88 -26.37
CA GLN A 539 5.74 -30.53 -25.48
C GLN A 539 6.79 -29.45 -25.23
N PRO A 540 6.91 -28.87 -24.01
CA PRO A 540 8.11 -28.10 -23.73
C PRO A 540 9.28 -29.03 -24.06
N GLU A 541 10.29 -28.57 -24.81
CA GLU A 541 11.54 -29.29 -24.77
C GLU A 541 11.88 -29.41 -23.29
N PRO A 542 12.09 -30.62 -22.76
CA PRO A 542 12.48 -30.75 -21.37
C PRO A 542 13.73 -29.91 -21.23
N GLU A 543 13.62 -28.81 -20.48
CA GLU A 543 14.82 -28.29 -19.86
C GLU A 543 15.47 -29.47 -19.14
N PRO A 544 16.81 -29.63 -19.24
CA PRO A 544 17.51 -30.73 -18.62
C PRO A 544 16.98 -30.88 -17.20
N GLU A 545 16.59 -32.12 -16.82
CA GLU A 545 15.78 -32.37 -15.63
C GLU A 545 16.17 -31.41 -14.50
N PRO A 546 15.23 -30.56 -14.04
CA PRO A 546 15.55 -29.71 -12.94
C PRO A 546 15.86 -30.65 -11.76
N GLU A 547 17.06 -30.51 -11.18
CA GLU A 547 17.30 -31.01 -9.83
C GLU A 547 16.11 -30.54 -8.99
N GLU A 548 15.34 -31.49 -8.45
CA GLU A 548 13.99 -31.25 -7.92
C GLU A 548 14.04 -30.11 -6.91
N VAL A 549 13.44 -28.97 -7.20
CA VAL A 549 13.23 -27.92 -6.20
C VAL A 549 12.10 -28.37 -5.29
N ILE A 550 12.44 -28.97 -4.15
CA ILE A 550 11.49 -29.62 -3.23
C ILE A 550 11.00 -28.68 -2.12
N GLY A 551 11.48 -27.44 -2.07
CA GLY A 551 11.13 -26.50 -1.00
C GLY A 551 11.41 -25.03 -1.32
N ASP A 552 11.00 -24.15 -0.40
CA ASP A 552 11.20 -22.70 -0.50
C ASP A 552 12.67 -22.30 -0.49
N THR A 553 12.97 -21.10 -1.00
CA THR A 553 14.31 -20.52 -0.89
C THR A 553 14.66 -20.28 0.57
N VAL A 554 15.79 -20.82 1.03
CA VAL A 554 16.33 -20.56 2.37
C VAL A 554 17.22 -19.33 2.28
N ARG A 555 16.89 -18.30 3.08
CA ARG A 555 17.63 -17.04 3.18
C ARG A 555 17.74 -16.66 4.64
N THR A 556 18.92 -16.85 5.21
CA THR A 556 19.17 -16.49 6.60
C THR A 556 20.46 -15.71 6.74
N LEU A 557 20.52 -14.94 7.82
CA LEU A 557 21.75 -14.52 8.46
C LEU A 557 21.77 -15.24 9.80
N ASP A 558 22.61 -16.27 9.91
CA ASP A 558 22.66 -17.13 11.09
C ASP A 558 23.58 -16.53 12.17
N THR A 559 24.68 -15.88 11.77
CA THR A 559 25.60 -15.21 12.71
C THR A 559 26.09 -13.85 12.18
N ILE A 560 26.23 -12.91 13.10
CA ILE A 560 26.92 -11.63 12.89
C ILE A 560 27.85 -11.39 14.09
N ASP A 561 29.15 -11.58 13.86
CA ASP A 561 30.17 -11.50 14.90
C ASP A 561 31.15 -10.36 14.60
N ARG A 562 31.49 -9.58 15.62
CA ARG A 562 32.42 -8.45 15.50
C ARG A 562 33.80 -8.80 16.05
N ASP A 563 34.85 -8.49 15.29
CA ASP A 563 36.24 -8.47 15.72
C ASP A 563 36.87 -7.12 15.35
N GLY A 564 36.97 -6.22 16.33
CA GLY A 564 37.40 -4.84 16.07
C GLY A 564 36.42 -4.10 15.14
N THR A 565 36.95 -3.56 14.03
CA THR A 565 36.18 -2.90 12.96
C THR A 565 35.67 -3.86 11.89
N VAL A 566 36.01 -5.15 11.98
CA VAL A 566 35.58 -6.18 11.03
C VAL A 566 34.34 -6.87 11.57
N ILE A 567 33.27 -6.90 10.77
CA ILE A 567 32.14 -7.78 11.03
C ILE A 567 32.21 -9.01 10.13
N ASN A 568 32.03 -10.17 10.75
CA ASN A 568 31.97 -11.48 10.12
C ASN A 568 30.52 -11.93 10.10
N LEU A 569 30.01 -12.17 8.90
CA LEU A 569 28.64 -12.53 8.64
C LEU A 569 28.62 -13.96 8.10
N SER A 570 27.72 -14.79 8.60
CA SER A 570 27.46 -16.09 7.98
C SER A 570 25.98 -16.45 8.02
N GLY A 571 25.53 -17.20 7.04
CA GLY A 571 24.13 -17.61 6.93
C GLY A 571 23.95 -18.64 5.84
N ARG A 572 22.69 -18.95 5.53
CA ARG A 572 22.33 -19.88 4.47
C ARG A 572 21.62 -19.15 3.34
N SER A 573 22.02 -19.47 2.11
CA SER A 573 21.36 -18.97 0.89
C SER A 573 21.35 -20.08 -0.14
N TYR A 574 20.21 -20.72 -0.31
CA TYR A 574 20.06 -21.73 -1.36
C TYR A 574 18.58 -21.95 -1.68
N GLN A 575 18.32 -22.43 -2.88
CA GLN A 575 17.04 -22.99 -3.26
C GLN A 575 16.99 -24.44 -2.79
N SER A 576 16.04 -24.78 -1.90
CA SER A 576 15.92 -26.15 -1.39
C SER A 576 15.64 -27.11 -2.55
N GLY A 577 16.43 -28.19 -2.62
CA GLY A 577 16.35 -29.20 -3.68
C GLY A 577 17.17 -28.91 -4.94
N LEU A 578 17.68 -27.69 -5.11
CA LEU A 578 18.56 -27.37 -6.23
C LEU A 578 20.00 -27.78 -5.90
N SER A 579 20.54 -28.81 -6.58
CA SER A 579 21.90 -29.28 -6.31
C SER A 579 22.96 -28.29 -6.82
N ILE A 580 24.06 -28.18 -6.06
CA ILE A 580 25.16 -27.26 -6.37
C ILE A 580 26.37 -28.05 -6.90
N LYS A 581 26.09 -29.17 -7.59
CA LYS A 581 27.06 -30.07 -8.20
C LYS A 581 27.04 -29.95 -9.73
N GLU A 582 27.94 -30.70 -10.39
CA GLU A 582 27.93 -30.88 -11.86
C GLU A 582 27.92 -29.59 -12.71
N GLY A 583 28.53 -28.52 -12.20
CA GLY A 583 28.68 -27.24 -12.90
C GLY A 583 27.53 -26.24 -12.70
N ASN A 584 26.53 -26.54 -11.87
CA ASN A 584 25.63 -25.54 -11.28
C ASN A 584 26.28 -25.04 -9.99
N THR A 585 27.02 -23.94 -10.05
CA THR A 585 27.71 -23.37 -8.89
C THR A 585 26.95 -22.17 -8.37
N LEU A 586 26.79 -22.08 -7.05
CA LEU A 586 26.25 -20.93 -6.37
C LEU A 586 27.39 -19.97 -6.03
N ASN A 587 27.26 -18.72 -6.44
CA ASN A 587 28.10 -17.61 -6.00
C ASN A 587 27.26 -16.66 -5.16
N ALA A 588 27.83 -16.05 -4.14
CA ALA A 588 27.15 -14.98 -3.41
C ALA A 588 28.06 -13.76 -3.27
N MET A 589 27.44 -12.59 -3.20
CA MET A 589 28.09 -11.30 -3.03
C MET A 589 27.40 -10.56 -1.89
N LEU A 590 28.18 -10.16 -0.89
CA LEU A 590 27.73 -9.21 0.11
C LEU A 590 27.96 -7.80 -0.43
N THR A 591 26.89 -7.01 -0.49
CA THR A 591 26.91 -5.62 -0.92
C THR A 591 26.58 -4.70 0.26
N VAL A 592 27.43 -3.71 0.48
CA VAL A 592 27.17 -2.58 1.38
C VAL A 592 26.58 -1.46 0.54
N CYS A 593 25.36 -1.05 0.86
CA CYS A 593 24.66 0.05 0.19
C CYS A 593 24.64 1.30 1.08
N ASP A 594 24.62 2.50 0.49
CA ASP A 594 24.29 3.74 1.21
C ASP A 594 22.77 3.92 1.38
N ALA A 595 22.36 5.03 2.00
CA ALA A 595 20.95 5.37 2.24
C ALA A 595 20.11 5.57 0.96
N ASP A 596 20.75 5.84 -0.18
CA ASP A 596 20.11 5.94 -1.49
C ASP A 596 20.11 4.59 -2.25
N ASN A 597 20.54 3.51 -1.59
CA ASN A 597 20.67 2.15 -2.12
C ASN A 597 21.72 2.01 -3.25
N HIS A 598 22.73 2.87 -3.29
CA HIS A 598 23.88 2.68 -4.18
C HIS A 598 24.88 1.71 -3.56
N ALA A 599 25.41 0.77 -4.36
CA ALA A 599 26.46 -0.14 -3.91
C ALA A 599 27.78 0.63 -3.66
N VAL A 600 28.18 0.71 -2.40
CA VAL A 600 29.42 1.36 -1.95
C VAL A 600 30.57 0.35 -1.90
N LYS A 601 30.27 -0.92 -1.59
CA LYS A 601 31.27 -1.99 -1.54
C LYS A 601 30.65 -3.35 -1.85
N GLU A 602 31.34 -4.14 -2.65
CA GLU A 602 30.94 -5.52 -3.00
C GLU A 602 32.03 -6.50 -2.58
N ILE A 603 31.64 -7.53 -1.85
CA ILE A 603 32.55 -8.49 -1.22
C ILE A 603 32.08 -9.91 -1.58
N PRO A 604 32.85 -10.66 -2.37
CA PRO A 604 32.50 -12.04 -2.70
C PRO A 604 32.42 -12.88 -1.43
N ALA A 605 31.25 -13.49 -1.20
CA ALA A 605 31.06 -14.36 -0.06
C ALA A 605 31.67 -15.74 -0.36
N LYS A 606 32.28 -16.35 0.66
CA LYS A 606 32.75 -17.74 0.61
C LYS A 606 31.57 -18.67 0.80
N ILE A 607 31.35 -19.54 -0.17
CA ILE A 607 30.34 -20.60 -0.09
C ILE A 607 30.97 -21.89 0.41
N SER A 608 30.30 -22.55 1.35
CA SER A 608 30.60 -23.89 1.82
C SER A 608 29.32 -24.72 1.86
N MET A 609 29.42 -26.02 1.59
CA MET A 609 28.26 -26.90 1.48
C MET A 609 28.06 -27.71 2.77
N SER A 610 26.84 -27.71 3.33
CA SER A 610 26.44 -28.63 4.43
C SER A 610 25.64 -29.84 3.94
N GLY A 611 25.37 -29.92 2.64
CA GLY A 611 24.63 -31.00 1.97
C GLY A 611 24.87 -31.02 0.46
N GLU A 612 23.94 -31.57 -0.32
CA GLU A 612 24.01 -31.54 -1.80
C GLU A 612 23.46 -30.22 -2.39
N ASP A 613 22.53 -29.59 -1.68
CA ASP A 613 21.81 -28.36 -2.03
C ASP A 613 21.97 -27.26 -0.96
N GLU A 614 22.32 -27.60 0.28
CA GLU A 614 22.50 -26.63 1.35
C GLU A 614 23.83 -25.86 1.25
N ALA A 615 23.74 -24.57 0.96
CA ALA A 615 24.87 -23.65 0.95
C ALA A 615 24.88 -22.69 2.14
N VAL A 616 26.00 -22.69 2.84
CA VAL A 616 26.36 -21.72 3.87
C VAL A 616 27.32 -20.70 3.27
N TRP A 617 26.95 -19.43 3.33
CA TRP A 617 27.80 -18.33 2.91
C TRP A 617 28.47 -17.69 4.12
N SER A 618 29.66 -17.13 3.90
CA SER A 618 30.33 -16.28 4.89
C SER A 618 31.06 -15.12 4.20
N ALA A 619 30.97 -13.93 4.78
CA ALA A 619 31.63 -12.74 4.28
C ALA A 619 32.09 -11.87 5.45
N SER A 620 33.18 -11.13 5.24
CA SER A 620 33.70 -10.19 6.25
C SER A 620 33.79 -8.80 5.64
N VAL A 621 33.25 -7.80 6.33
CA VAL A 621 33.40 -6.39 5.93
C VAL A 621 34.13 -5.63 7.01
N ASN A 622 35.20 -4.92 6.62
CA ASN A 622 35.87 -3.94 7.47
C ASN A 622 35.15 -2.60 7.34
N LEU A 623 34.54 -2.14 8.44
CA LEU A 623 33.77 -0.91 8.47
C LEU A 623 34.66 0.35 8.41
N ALA A 624 35.94 0.25 8.78
CA ALA A 624 36.89 1.36 8.68
C ALA A 624 37.10 1.84 7.23
N ASP A 625 36.82 0.97 6.25
CA ASP A 625 36.94 1.29 4.82
C ASP A 625 35.76 2.14 4.31
N LEU A 626 34.71 2.33 5.11
CA LEU A 626 33.53 3.11 4.74
C LEU A 626 33.72 4.60 5.11
N SER A 627 33.17 5.48 4.28
CA SER A 627 33.07 6.92 4.59
C SER A 627 32.02 7.19 5.67
N GLU A 628 31.94 8.42 6.16
CA GLU A 628 30.83 8.81 7.03
C GLU A 628 29.49 8.74 6.27
N GLY A 629 28.46 8.19 6.90
CA GLY A 629 27.16 7.94 6.29
C GLY A 629 26.44 6.72 6.87
N ASP A 630 25.22 6.50 6.41
CA ASP A 630 24.38 5.36 6.80
C ASP A 630 24.44 4.28 5.73
N TYR A 631 24.62 3.04 6.18
CA TYR A 631 24.78 1.89 5.29
C TYR A 631 23.84 0.75 5.63
N PHE A 632 23.49 -0.02 4.60
CA PHE A 632 22.65 -1.20 4.66
C PHE A 632 23.40 -2.39 4.08
N LEU A 633 23.10 -3.60 4.56
CA LEU A 633 23.75 -4.82 4.10
C LEU A 633 22.79 -5.69 3.31
N LYS A 634 23.24 -6.12 2.14
CA LYS A 634 22.46 -6.91 1.19
C LYS A 634 23.28 -8.09 0.71
N LEU A 635 22.66 -9.25 0.56
CA LEU A 635 23.32 -10.40 -0.05
C LEU A 635 22.62 -10.74 -1.37
N SER A 636 23.39 -10.81 -2.45
CA SER A 636 22.94 -11.40 -3.71
C SER A 636 23.56 -12.77 -3.88
N TYR A 637 22.84 -13.65 -4.56
CA TYR A 637 23.31 -15.00 -4.87
C TYR A 637 22.89 -15.40 -6.29
N THR A 638 23.79 -16.10 -6.97
CA THR A 638 23.65 -16.45 -8.38
C THR A 638 24.04 -17.91 -8.64
N TYR A 639 23.18 -18.63 -9.31
CA TYR A 639 23.42 -19.96 -9.85
C TYR A 639 23.93 -19.84 -11.30
N THR A 640 25.02 -20.56 -11.63
CA THR A 640 25.62 -20.48 -12.97
C THR A 640 24.79 -21.14 -14.07
N LYS A 641 23.90 -22.09 -13.73
CA LYS A 641 23.03 -22.77 -14.70
C LYS A 641 21.55 -22.48 -14.52
N ARG A 642 21.14 -21.93 -13.37
CA ARG A 642 19.74 -21.78 -12.96
C ARG A 642 19.46 -20.35 -12.50
N SER A 643 19.71 -19.41 -13.41
CA SER A 643 19.66 -17.97 -13.11
C SER A 643 18.29 -17.48 -12.67
N GLU A 644 17.22 -18.22 -12.94
CA GLU A 644 15.86 -17.93 -12.50
C GLU A 644 15.68 -18.00 -10.97
N TYR A 645 16.58 -18.69 -10.25
CA TYR A 645 16.61 -18.70 -8.78
C TYR A 645 17.60 -17.68 -8.20
N ASN A 646 18.28 -16.90 -9.03
CA ASN A 646 19.12 -15.81 -8.55
C ASN A 646 18.26 -14.85 -7.74
N GLY A 647 18.83 -14.33 -6.68
CA GLY A 647 18.08 -13.48 -5.78
C GLY A 647 18.99 -12.56 -5.01
N GLU A 648 18.33 -11.61 -4.40
CA GLU A 648 18.94 -10.60 -3.57
C GLU A 648 18.00 -10.33 -2.41
N TYR A 649 18.56 -10.12 -1.23
CA TYR A 649 17.78 -9.77 -0.05
C TYR A 649 18.61 -8.95 0.94
N TRP A 650 17.92 -8.02 1.60
CA TRP A 650 18.46 -7.28 2.73
C TRP A 650 18.69 -8.20 3.91
N LEU A 651 19.83 -8.04 4.58
CA LEU A 651 20.16 -8.82 5.75
C LEU A 651 19.39 -8.28 6.97
N ALA A 652 18.68 -9.17 7.64
CA ALA A 652 18.04 -8.94 8.93
C ALA A 652 18.62 -9.91 9.95
N ALA A 653 18.78 -9.47 11.21
CA ALA A 653 19.24 -10.31 12.31
C ALA A 653 18.29 -10.18 13.51
N GLU A 654 18.11 -11.28 14.25
CA GLU A 654 17.39 -11.26 15.53
C GLU A 654 18.15 -10.49 16.61
N SER A 655 19.49 -10.48 16.52
CA SER A 655 20.38 -9.70 17.35
C SER A 655 21.44 -9.02 16.50
N ILE A 656 21.69 -7.74 16.76
CA ILE A 656 22.73 -6.94 16.10
C ILE A 656 23.88 -6.68 17.07
N PRO A 657 25.14 -6.54 16.58
CA PRO A 657 26.27 -6.22 17.43
C PRO A 657 26.06 -4.91 18.18
N GLU A 658 26.65 -4.78 19.37
CA GLU A 658 26.70 -3.50 20.06
C GLU A 658 27.45 -2.47 19.21
N SER A 659 26.91 -1.25 19.22
CA SER A 659 27.56 -0.09 18.62
C SER A 659 28.90 0.18 19.32
N PHE A 660 29.91 0.57 18.56
CA PHE A 660 31.27 0.72 19.08
C PHE A 660 31.99 1.90 18.43
N THR A 661 33.16 2.21 18.96
CA THR A 661 34.03 3.26 18.42
C THR A 661 35.43 2.71 18.19
N ALA A 662 36.07 3.19 17.13
CA ALA A 662 37.43 2.84 16.76
C ALA A 662 37.97 3.92 15.82
N GLU A 663 39.25 4.27 15.92
CA GLU A 663 39.94 5.19 15.00
C GLU A 663 39.21 6.56 14.85
N GLU A 664 38.79 7.18 15.97
CA GLU A 664 38.04 8.46 16.01
C GLU A 664 36.68 8.44 15.28
N ARG A 665 36.13 7.25 15.02
CA ARG A 665 34.82 7.07 14.37
C ARG A 665 33.90 6.24 15.24
N ARG A 666 32.61 6.55 15.14
CA ARG A 666 31.52 5.81 15.77
C ARG A 666 30.81 4.98 14.71
N TYR A 667 30.59 3.72 15.05
CA TYR A 667 29.88 2.72 14.24
C TYR A 667 28.63 2.31 15.00
N ILE A 668 27.48 2.79 14.54
CA ILE A 668 26.18 2.52 15.18
C ILE A 668 25.49 1.42 14.39
N PHE A 669 25.28 0.27 15.03
CA PHE A 669 24.40 -0.76 14.47
C PHE A 669 22.96 -0.48 14.89
N GLY A 670 22.06 -0.56 13.93
CA GLY A 670 20.63 -0.48 14.16
C GLY A 670 19.87 -1.49 13.31
N SER A 671 18.56 -1.40 13.42
CA SER A 671 17.65 -1.98 12.46
C SER A 671 16.69 -0.91 11.96
N ASP A 672 16.35 -0.98 10.68
CA ASP A 672 15.30 -0.14 10.11
C ASP A 672 13.90 -0.64 10.56
N PRO A 673 12.81 0.08 10.23
CA PRO A 673 11.44 -0.36 10.56
C PRO A 673 11.04 -1.73 9.98
N ASN A 674 11.76 -2.22 8.97
CA ASN A 674 11.55 -3.53 8.35
C ASN A 674 12.42 -4.63 8.98
N GLY A 675 13.29 -4.29 9.93
CA GLY A 675 14.20 -5.20 10.63
C GLY A 675 15.54 -5.43 9.93
N TYR A 676 15.88 -4.66 8.89
CA TYR A 676 17.15 -4.77 8.17
C TYR A 676 18.28 -4.09 8.91
N ILE A 677 19.48 -4.68 8.85
CA ILE A 677 20.65 -4.16 9.55
C ILE A 677 21.10 -2.84 8.95
N THR A 678 21.20 -1.83 9.81
CA THR A 678 21.80 -0.53 9.48
C THR A 678 23.13 -0.36 10.19
N VAL A 679 24.08 0.30 9.52
CA VAL A 679 25.37 0.69 10.08
C VAL A 679 25.61 2.16 9.78
N SER A 680 25.57 3.01 10.80
CA SER A 680 25.93 4.42 10.67
C SER A 680 27.40 4.61 11.05
N VAL A 681 28.17 5.21 10.15
CA VAL A 681 29.56 5.60 10.39
C VAL A 681 29.61 7.12 10.52
N SER A 682 30.08 7.63 11.65
CA SER A 682 30.22 9.09 11.83
C SER A 682 31.53 9.42 12.51
N LYS A 683 32.15 10.55 12.15
CA LYS A 683 33.31 11.02 12.89
C LYS A 683 32.91 11.46 14.29
N ILE A 684 33.78 11.16 15.24
CA ILE A 684 33.66 11.64 16.61
C ILE A 684 34.32 13.02 16.66
N ILE A 685 33.51 14.06 16.87
CA ILE A 685 33.96 15.44 16.98
C ILE A 685 34.01 15.79 18.46
N CYS A 686 35.21 15.94 19.01
CA CYS A 686 35.41 16.35 20.40
C CYS A 686 35.35 17.87 20.54
N ALA A 687 34.84 18.35 21.68
CA ALA A 687 34.89 19.76 22.02
C ALA A 687 36.36 20.23 22.17
N SER A 688 36.61 21.53 22.06
CA SER A 688 37.99 22.10 22.04
C SER A 688 38.88 21.79 23.26
N ASN A 689 38.29 21.25 24.33
CA ASN A 689 38.92 20.89 25.61
C ASN A 689 38.94 19.38 25.90
N GLU A 690 38.59 18.55 24.92
CA GLU A 690 38.50 17.10 25.02
C GLU A 690 39.40 16.41 23.99
N VAL A 691 39.79 15.17 24.27
CA VAL A 691 40.53 14.32 23.33
C VAL A 691 39.84 12.97 23.23
N PHE A 692 39.79 12.42 22.03
CA PHE A 692 39.28 11.06 21.82
C PHE A 692 40.21 10.06 22.52
N ASP A 693 39.65 9.27 23.42
CA ASP A 693 40.37 8.21 24.13
C ASP A 693 39.91 6.85 23.62
N GLU A 694 40.83 6.07 23.05
CA GLU A 694 40.55 4.76 22.47
C GLU A 694 40.10 3.72 23.50
N GLN A 695 40.43 3.90 24.79
CA GLN A 695 40.02 2.94 25.83
C GLN A 695 38.56 3.12 26.26
N SER A 696 38.11 4.36 26.40
CA SER A 696 36.71 4.69 26.70
C SER A 696 35.81 4.75 25.46
N GLY A 697 36.40 4.89 24.28
CA GLY A 697 35.66 4.95 23.03
C GLY A 697 34.86 6.25 22.84
N GLY A 698 35.24 7.32 23.52
CA GLY A 698 34.54 8.62 23.48
C GLY A 698 35.50 9.80 23.64
N CYS A 699 34.96 11.01 23.53
CA CYS A 699 35.71 12.22 23.86
C CYS A 699 35.79 12.33 25.38
N VAL A 700 37.00 12.36 25.93
CA VAL A 700 37.22 12.54 27.36
C VAL A 700 37.87 13.89 27.61
N ILE A 701 37.33 14.60 28.60
CA ILE A 701 38.00 15.73 29.23
C ILE A 701 39.27 15.17 29.89
N ALA A 702 40.38 15.90 29.84
CA ALA A 702 41.55 15.54 30.62
C ALA A 702 41.22 15.56 32.13
N LEU A 703 40.74 14.41 32.66
CA LEU A 703 40.33 14.07 34.05
C LEU A 703 39.19 14.97 34.60
N VAL A 704 38.00 14.52 35.05
CA VAL A 704 37.58 13.37 35.88
C VAL A 704 36.04 13.11 35.69
N SER A 705 35.60 11.83 35.75
CA SER A 705 34.24 11.18 35.89
C SER A 705 32.94 12.03 36.03
N GLU A 706 31.71 11.65 35.63
CA GLU A 706 31.01 10.40 35.23
C GLU A 706 29.57 10.75 34.68
N SER A 707 29.09 10.04 33.64
CA SER A 707 27.68 9.69 33.21
C SER A 707 26.51 10.74 33.18
N GLY A 708 25.55 10.78 32.22
CA GLY A 708 25.19 9.99 31.02
C GLY A 708 23.68 9.66 30.98
N VAL A 709 22.95 9.82 29.85
CA VAL A 709 21.49 9.54 29.76
C VAL A 709 21.12 8.50 28.68
N PRO A 710 20.30 7.47 29.01
CA PRO A 710 20.06 6.25 28.22
C PRO A 710 18.63 6.12 27.68
N VAL A 711 18.32 4.97 27.08
CA VAL A 711 17.05 4.53 26.43
C VAL A 711 15.98 4.10 27.46
N ASP A 712 14.69 4.18 27.10
CA ASP A 712 13.52 3.88 27.94
C ASP A 712 13.22 2.35 28.05
N ASP A 713 13.14 1.80 29.27
CA ASP A 713 12.92 0.36 29.54
C ASP A 713 11.42 0.00 29.65
N ALA A 714 10.92 -0.87 28.77
CA ALA A 714 9.51 -1.29 28.69
C ALA A 714 9.01 -2.14 29.89
N SER A 715 9.88 -2.55 30.81
CA SER A 715 9.50 -3.21 32.06
C SER A 715 9.46 -2.27 33.27
N LEU A 716 9.98 -1.03 33.15
CA LEU A 716 9.99 0.00 34.18
C LEU A 716 8.62 0.71 34.28
N MET A 717 7.85 0.36 35.30
CA MET A 717 6.61 1.02 35.71
C MET A 717 6.95 2.27 36.52
N ARG A 718 6.39 3.43 36.16
CA ARG A 718 6.69 4.70 36.86
C ARG A 718 5.57 5.73 36.73
N GLY A 719 5.52 6.66 37.66
CA GLY A 719 4.58 7.78 37.63
C GLY A 719 4.73 8.70 38.85
N VAL A 720 4.21 9.91 38.73
CA VAL A 720 4.13 10.90 39.82
C VAL A 720 2.68 11.05 40.27
N ASP A 721 2.43 10.89 41.56
CA ASP A 721 1.11 10.98 42.18
C ASP A 721 0.97 12.19 43.13
N GLU A 722 2.08 12.90 43.41
CA GLU A 722 2.06 14.16 44.15
C GLU A 722 3.18 15.11 43.65
N ALA A 723 2.84 16.39 43.47
CA ALA A 723 3.80 17.45 43.23
C ALA A 723 3.34 18.71 43.97
N VAL A 724 4.16 19.19 44.91
CA VAL A 724 3.82 20.32 45.78
C VAL A 724 4.85 21.42 45.60
N TYR A 725 4.39 22.58 45.13
CA TYR A 725 5.21 23.77 45.02
C TYR A 725 5.34 24.50 46.36
N GLU A 726 6.58 24.76 46.77
CA GLU A 726 6.93 25.55 47.96
C GLU A 726 7.36 26.97 47.56
N ALA A 727 6.44 27.93 47.67
CA ALA A 727 6.68 29.31 47.25
C ALA A 727 7.87 30.00 47.94
N GLU A 728 8.12 29.73 49.23
CA GLU A 728 9.22 30.36 49.99
C GLU A 728 10.61 29.89 49.55
N SER A 729 10.72 28.64 49.06
CA SER A 729 11.98 28.03 48.65
C SER A 729 12.14 27.96 47.12
N GLY A 730 11.10 28.30 46.35
CA GLY A 730 11.08 28.18 44.89
C GLY A 730 11.25 26.73 44.40
N SER A 731 10.91 25.74 45.23
CA SER A 731 11.14 24.33 44.95
C SER A 731 9.84 23.56 44.72
N VAL A 732 9.92 22.47 43.95
CA VAL A 732 8.84 21.50 43.78
C VAL A 732 9.24 20.19 44.46
N ASN A 733 8.43 19.73 45.41
CA ASN A 733 8.58 18.41 46.00
C ASN A 733 7.73 17.41 45.22
N LEU A 734 8.36 16.33 44.74
CA LEU A 734 7.72 15.26 43.98
C LEU A 734 7.65 14.00 44.84
N ARG A 735 6.51 13.31 44.75
CA ARG A 735 6.36 11.92 45.20
C ARG A 735 5.81 11.09 44.05
N GLY A 736 6.30 9.86 43.93
CA GLY A 736 5.83 8.94 42.93
C GLY A 736 6.29 7.52 43.19
N LEU A 737 6.21 6.70 42.16
CA LEU A 737 6.67 5.31 42.17
C LEU A 737 7.51 5.01 40.93
N ALA A 738 8.50 4.12 41.06
CA ALA A 738 9.26 3.59 39.93
C ALA A 738 9.84 2.20 40.24
N PHE A 739 9.52 1.18 39.43
CA PHE A 739 10.00 -0.20 39.66
C PHE A 739 9.89 -1.07 38.41
N PHE A 740 10.64 -2.17 38.34
CA PHE A 740 10.52 -3.14 37.25
C PHE A 740 9.42 -4.16 37.56
N LYS A 741 8.43 -4.31 36.66
CA LYS A 741 7.25 -5.18 36.87
C LYS A 741 7.58 -6.67 37.03
N ASP A 742 8.78 -7.07 36.62
CA ASP A 742 9.28 -8.45 36.60
C ASP A 742 10.27 -8.76 37.73
N LEU A 743 10.61 -7.80 38.59
CA LEU A 743 11.63 -7.95 39.65
C LEU A 743 11.06 -7.62 41.05
N ASP A 744 11.63 -8.26 42.08
CA ASP A 744 11.33 -7.94 43.49
C ASP A 744 11.94 -6.59 43.88
N ALA A 745 11.23 -5.78 44.68
CA ALA A 745 11.69 -4.49 45.20
C ALA A 745 11.55 -4.45 46.73
N LYS A 746 12.53 -5.08 47.40
CA LYS A 746 12.63 -5.19 48.86
C LYS A 746 13.42 -4.05 49.48
N GLU A 747 13.31 -3.89 50.79
CA GLU A 747 14.02 -2.87 51.55
C GLU A 747 15.53 -2.82 51.22
N GLY A 748 15.99 -1.65 50.76
CA GLY A 748 17.41 -1.42 50.42
C GLY A 748 17.92 -2.10 49.15
N THR A 749 17.03 -2.69 48.33
CA THR A 749 17.38 -3.30 47.05
C THR A 749 17.10 -2.40 45.84
N ILE A 750 16.52 -1.21 46.04
CA ILE A 750 16.18 -0.32 44.94
C ILE A 750 16.53 1.13 45.28
N THR A 751 17.11 1.84 44.31
CA THR A 751 17.45 3.25 44.45
C THR A 751 16.93 4.06 43.26
N HIS A 752 16.67 5.34 43.53
CA HIS A 752 16.06 6.26 42.58
C HIS A 752 16.95 7.49 42.39
N GLN A 753 17.02 8.01 41.17
CA GLN A 753 17.58 9.32 40.86
C GLN A 753 16.65 10.06 39.90
N LEU A 754 16.46 11.36 40.13
CA LEU A 754 15.71 12.21 39.22
C LEU A 754 16.68 12.86 38.24
N ILE A 755 16.34 12.90 36.95
CA ILE A 755 17.20 13.44 35.91
C ILE A 755 16.40 14.41 35.06
N LEU A 756 16.88 15.64 34.93
CA LEU A 756 16.39 16.60 33.93
C LEU A 756 17.24 16.47 32.68
N VAL A 757 16.60 16.19 31.55
CA VAL A 757 17.27 16.02 30.25
C VAL A 757 16.93 17.18 29.34
N SER A 758 17.95 17.91 28.89
CA SER A 758 17.79 19.01 27.95
C SER A 758 17.23 18.49 26.62
N THR A 759 16.13 19.08 26.16
CA THR A 759 15.51 18.77 24.87
C THR A 759 16.33 19.27 23.67
N GLU A 760 17.27 20.19 23.90
CA GLU A 760 18.11 20.78 22.85
C GLU A 760 19.48 20.11 22.76
N THR A 761 20.14 19.93 23.91
CA THR A 761 21.53 19.44 23.98
C THR A 761 21.64 18.00 24.45
N GLN A 762 20.56 17.40 24.93
CA GLN A 762 20.52 16.09 25.61
C GLN A 762 21.40 16.01 26.86
N SER A 763 21.92 17.14 27.36
CA SER A 763 22.67 17.20 28.61
C SER A 763 21.78 16.96 29.82
N GLU A 764 22.35 16.37 30.87
CA GLU A 764 21.61 16.02 32.07
C GLU A 764 21.97 16.86 33.29
N LEU A 765 20.95 17.03 34.13
CA LEU A 765 21.11 17.47 35.50
C LEU A 765 20.54 16.38 36.40
N VAL A 766 21.40 15.74 37.18
CA VAL A 766 21.03 14.63 38.08
C VAL A 766 20.76 15.19 39.48
N PHE A 767 19.62 14.81 40.03
CA PHE A 767 19.16 15.19 41.37
C PHE A 767 18.91 13.92 42.20
N ASP A 768 19.27 13.97 43.47
CA ASP A 768 19.03 12.87 44.40
C ASP A 768 17.52 12.66 44.62
N ALA A 769 17.10 11.40 44.64
CA ALA A 769 15.76 11.00 45.05
C ALA A 769 15.83 9.96 46.16
N GLU A 770 15.08 10.16 47.23
CA GLU A 770 14.99 9.22 48.35
C GLU A 770 14.02 8.08 48.00
N THR A 771 14.44 6.83 48.20
CA THR A 771 13.54 5.68 48.12
C THR A 771 12.60 5.67 49.34
N ASP A 772 11.30 5.50 49.11
CA ASP A 772 10.25 5.50 50.13
C ASP A 772 9.30 4.31 49.96
N ASN A 773 8.57 3.98 51.02
CA ASN A 773 7.48 3.01 50.94
C ASN A 773 6.28 3.62 50.20
N TYR A 774 5.56 2.79 49.44
CA TYR A 774 4.38 3.22 48.69
C TYR A 774 3.11 2.52 49.21
N ASP A 775 2.28 3.28 49.94
CA ASP A 775 1.16 2.73 50.74
C ASP A 775 -0.06 2.25 49.94
N ASN A 776 -0.08 2.42 48.60
CA ASN A 776 -1.21 2.05 47.74
C ASN A 776 -1.06 0.63 47.19
N ALA A 777 -2.13 -0.18 47.27
CA ALA A 777 -2.13 -1.56 46.77
C ALA A 777 -1.95 -1.62 45.24
N LEU A 778 -0.79 -2.12 44.79
CA LEU A 778 -0.48 -2.33 43.38
C LEU A 778 -1.00 -3.71 42.91
N ALA A 779 -1.77 -3.76 41.82
CA ALA A 779 -2.28 -5.01 41.27
C ALA A 779 -1.31 -5.58 40.22
N GLY A 780 -0.67 -6.72 40.53
CA GLY A 780 0.00 -7.56 39.53
C GLY A 780 1.36 -8.15 39.94
N GLY A 781 1.46 -9.48 39.87
CA GLY A 781 2.64 -10.21 39.38
C GLY A 781 3.82 -10.48 40.32
N ALA A 782 4.37 -9.49 41.04
CA ALA A 782 5.59 -9.66 41.85
C ALA A 782 5.29 -10.02 43.31
N ALA A 783 6.20 -10.73 43.98
CA ALA A 783 5.95 -11.32 45.29
C ALA A 783 6.24 -10.37 46.49
N ASP A 784 6.96 -9.25 46.29
CA ASP A 784 7.23 -8.23 47.32
C ASP A 784 7.58 -6.85 46.69
N LEU A 785 6.74 -5.81 46.92
CA LEU A 785 6.84 -4.45 46.34
C LEU A 785 6.77 -3.37 47.44
N THR A 786 7.71 -3.41 48.38
CA THR A 786 7.68 -2.54 49.58
C THR A 786 8.33 -1.16 49.34
N ASP A 787 9.50 -1.11 48.70
CA ASP A 787 10.31 0.11 48.53
C ASP A 787 10.22 0.74 47.12
N VAL A 788 9.05 0.68 46.49
CA VAL A 788 8.85 1.13 45.10
C VAL A 788 8.59 2.64 44.95
N GLY A 789 8.46 3.36 46.06
CA GLY A 789 8.20 4.80 46.08
C GLY A 789 9.49 5.63 45.96
N PHE A 790 9.36 6.87 45.48
CA PHE A 790 10.42 7.85 45.53
C PHE A 790 9.93 9.23 45.98
N ARG A 791 10.83 10.02 46.57
CA ARG A 791 10.65 11.45 46.86
C ARG A 791 11.83 12.24 46.31
N ALA A 792 11.56 13.36 45.66
CA ALA A 792 12.60 14.25 45.15
C ALA A 792 12.22 15.71 45.41
N LYS A 793 13.23 16.57 45.67
CA LYS A 793 13.04 18.02 45.78
C LYS A 793 13.83 18.72 44.67
N LEU A 794 13.13 19.44 43.82
CA LEU A 794 13.72 20.17 42.70
C LEU A 794 13.67 21.68 42.96
N ASN A 795 14.81 22.34 43.11
CA ASN A 795 14.87 23.79 43.22
C ASN A 795 14.82 24.43 41.83
N LEU A 796 13.71 25.10 41.50
CA LEU A 796 13.50 25.63 40.15
C LEU A 796 14.41 26.83 39.84
N ASN A 797 14.93 27.53 40.86
CA ASN A 797 15.83 28.67 40.66
C ASN A 797 17.26 28.25 40.25
N GLU A 798 17.63 26.99 40.43
CA GLU A 798 18.98 26.47 40.15
C GLU A 798 19.07 25.80 38.77
N ILE A 799 17.96 25.71 38.04
CA ILE A 799 17.91 25.09 36.72
C ILE A 799 18.39 26.12 35.68
N PRO A 800 19.43 25.80 34.87
CA PRO A 800 19.92 26.70 33.82
C PRO A 800 18.85 26.99 32.75
N SER A 801 19.05 28.07 31.99
CA SER A 801 18.23 28.41 30.82
C SER A 801 18.17 27.25 29.83
N GLY A 802 16.96 26.90 29.40
CA GLY A 802 16.73 25.78 28.50
C GLY A 802 15.43 25.03 28.79
N ASN A 803 15.16 24.02 27.96
CA ASN A 803 13.95 23.21 28.03
C ASN A 803 14.32 21.77 28.39
N TYR A 804 13.71 21.23 29.43
CA TYR A 804 14.04 19.92 30.01
C TYR A 804 12.79 19.04 30.15
N TYR A 805 12.96 17.74 30.01
CA TYR A 805 11.96 16.77 30.47
C TYR A 805 12.53 15.93 31.62
N LEU A 806 11.65 15.49 32.52
CA LEU A 806 12.03 14.72 33.69
C LEU A 806 12.07 13.23 33.39
N ARG A 807 13.09 12.57 33.93
CA ARG A 807 13.23 11.12 33.97
C ARG A 807 13.49 10.66 35.39
N ILE A 808 13.16 9.39 35.62
CA ILE A 808 13.60 8.65 36.80
C ILE A 808 14.57 7.57 36.33
N ARG A 809 15.72 7.48 36.99
CA ARG A 809 16.61 6.32 36.95
C ARG A 809 16.32 5.45 38.16
N THR A 810 16.04 4.18 37.90
CA THR A 810 15.77 3.18 38.90
C THR A 810 16.82 2.09 38.79
N VAL A 811 17.53 1.83 39.90
CA VAL A 811 18.57 0.81 40.00
C VAL A 811 18.11 -0.27 40.96
N ASN A 812 18.00 -1.49 40.47
CA ASN A 812 17.81 -2.73 41.21
C ASN A 812 19.06 -3.62 40.99
N PRO A 813 19.46 -4.52 41.91
CA PRO A 813 20.61 -5.41 41.75
C PRO A 813 20.70 -6.13 40.41
N GLU A 814 19.56 -6.46 39.81
CA GLU A 814 19.50 -7.19 38.54
C GLU A 814 19.40 -6.26 37.31
N ARG A 815 18.98 -5.00 37.49
CA ARG A 815 18.69 -4.10 36.37
C ARG A 815 18.74 -2.62 36.74
N THR A 816 19.33 -1.82 35.87
CA THR A 816 19.16 -0.36 35.86
C THR A 816 18.35 0.04 34.64
N GLY A 817 17.44 0.97 34.83
CA GLY A 817 16.52 1.41 33.80
C GLY A 817 16.10 2.84 34.07
N GLU A 818 15.84 3.56 33.00
CA GLU A 818 15.47 4.97 33.07
C GLU A 818 14.26 5.24 32.20
N GLY A 819 13.40 6.15 32.62
CA GLY A 819 12.26 6.51 31.80
C GLY A 819 11.67 7.86 32.14
N ALA A 820 11.01 8.48 31.16
CA ALA A 820 10.35 9.77 31.35
C ALA A 820 9.23 9.68 32.40
N LEU A 821 9.10 10.69 33.25
CA LEU A 821 8.02 10.76 34.24
C LEU A 821 6.77 11.43 33.64
N PHE A 822 5.60 10.89 33.98
CA PHE A 822 4.30 11.38 33.52
C PHE A 822 3.40 11.65 34.73
N CYS A 823 2.52 12.66 34.62
CA CYS A 823 1.60 13.02 35.70
C CYS A 823 0.27 13.61 35.19
N ASN A 824 -0.86 13.04 35.60
CA ASN A 824 -2.19 13.48 35.19
C ASN A 824 -2.93 14.30 36.28
N LEU A 825 -2.23 14.81 37.29
CA LEU A 825 -2.86 15.59 38.37
C LEU A 825 -3.16 17.01 37.91
N ASP A 826 -4.35 17.52 38.22
CA ASP A 826 -4.81 18.82 37.74
C ASP A 826 -4.09 20.04 38.35
N ASN A 827 -3.35 19.90 39.46
CA ASN A 827 -2.74 21.03 40.17
C ASN A 827 -1.21 20.96 40.25
N ILE A 828 -0.56 20.54 39.16
CA ILE A 828 0.90 20.34 39.12
C ILE A 828 1.67 21.48 38.45
N ASP A 829 1.00 22.28 37.62
CA ASP A 829 1.66 23.34 36.85
C ASP A 829 2.00 24.52 37.78
N CYS A 830 3.27 24.94 37.79
CA CYS A 830 3.69 26.13 38.52
C CYS A 830 4.68 26.97 37.71
N GLU A 831 4.68 28.27 37.99
CA GLU A 831 5.50 29.26 37.30
C GLU A 831 6.13 30.22 38.30
N ILE A 832 7.42 30.53 38.10
CA ILE A 832 8.16 31.53 38.86
C ILE A 832 9.00 32.40 37.93
N LYS A 833 9.38 33.59 38.41
CA LYS A 833 10.44 34.40 37.80
C LYS A 833 11.74 34.17 38.58
N ASN A 834 12.78 33.71 37.89
CA ASN A 834 14.10 33.54 38.52
C ASN A 834 14.81 34.89 38.69
N GLU A 835 15.95 34.90 39.40
CA GLU A 835 16.72 36.13 39.68
C GLU A 835 17.27 36.81 38.41
N GLN A 836 17.31 36.09 37.28
CA GLN A 836 17.78 36.58 35.98
C GLN A 836 16.63 37.15 35.12
N GLY A 837 15.39 37.13 35.64
CA GLY A 837 14.19 37.65 34.98
C GLY A 837 13.56 36.68 33.98
N GLU A 838 14.01 35.44 33.93
CA GLU A 838 13.46 34.38 33.08
C GLU A 838 12.23 33.75 33.74
N THR A 839 11.32 33.25 32.92
CA THR A 839 10.17 32.47 33.37
C THR A 839 10.59 31.01 33.50
N VAL A 840 10.49 30.45 34.71
CA VAL A 840 10.68 29.03 34.99
C VAL A 840 9.32 28.37 35.19
N ARG A 841 8.98 27.42 34.32
CA ARG A 841 7.71 26.67 34.36
C ARG A 841 8.00 25.21 34.62
N PHE A 842 7.31 24.64 35.59
CA PHE A 842 7.23 23.20 35.80
C PHE A 842 5.81 22.76 35.46
N PHE A 843 5.64 21.82 34.53
CA PHE A 843 4.31 21.46 34.04
C PHE A 843 4.26 20.03 33.48
N ALA A 844 3.06 19.47 33.39
CA ALA A 844 2.83 18.19 32.69
C ALA A 844 2.33 18.47 31.27
N ASN A 845 3.11 18.11 30.25
CA ASN A 845 2.84 18.42 28.85
C ASN A 845 1.80 17.46 28.24
N PRO A 846 0.54 17.90 27.97
CA PRO A 846 -0.53 17.01 27.50
C PRO A 846 -0.25 16.39 26.12
N LEU A 847 0.57 17.03 25.28
CA LEU A 847 0.93 16.52 23.94
C LEU A 847 1.92 15.35 24.00
N SER A 848 2.71 15.29 25.07
CA SER A 848 3.68 14.24 25.33
C SER A 848 3.13 13.21 26.31
N ASN A 849 1.83 12.90 26.24
CA ASN A 849 1.13 12.00 27.18
C ASN A 849 1.30 12.42 28.65
N TYR A 850 1.23 13.74 28.93
CA TYR A 850 1.43 14.36 30.24
C TYR A 850 2.82 14.15 30.85
N ARG A 851 3.86 14.12 30.01
CA ARG A 851 5.26 14.08 30.45
C ARG A 851 5.62 15.33 31.25
N LEU A 852 6.30 15.16 32.38
CA LEU A 852 6.77 16.27 33.21
C LEU A 852 7.94 17.00 32.56
N GLU A 853 7.84 18.32 32.47
CA GLU A 853 8.79 19.19 31.79
C GLU A 853 9.09 20.44 32.63
N VAL A 854 10.32 20.96 32.46
CA VAL A 854 10.74 22.27 32.97
C VAL A 854 11.18 23.14 31.80
N SER A 855 10.64 24.34 31.72
CA SER A 855 11.05 25.34 30.74
C SER A 855 11.61 26.55 31.49
N VAL A 856 12.86 26.91 31.22
CA VAL A 856 13.52 28.14 31.68
C VAL A 856 13.80 29.00 30.46
N GLU A 857 12.89 29.92 30.17
CA GLU A 857 12.97 30.77 28.97
C GLU A 857 12.69 32.23 29.33
N LYS A 858 13.31 33.17 28.61
CA LYS A 858 12.82 34.55 28.58
C LYS A 858 11.46 34.55 27.91
N GLN A 859 10.46 35.09 28.60
CA GLN A 859 9.10 35.20 28.09
C GLN A 859 8.45 36.46 28.64
N SER A 860 7.93 37.28 27.73
CA SER A 860 7.28 38.56 27.98
C SER A 860 5.75 38.43 28.04
N LEU A 861 5.17 37.37 27.47
CA LEU A 861 3.74 37.05 27.64
C LEU A 861 3.47 36.56 29.06
N ASP A 862 2.47 37.14 29.71
CA ASP A 862 2.01 36.73 31.03
C ASP A 862 1.04 35.55 30.89
N LEU A 863 1.54 34.34 31.16
CA LEU A 863 0.73 33.12 31.11
C LEU A 863 -0.06 32.87 32.40
N SER A 864 0.11 33.70 33.43
CA SER A 864 -0.58 33.53 34.71
C SER A 864 -2.06 33.90 34.65
N ASP A 865 -2.48 34.62 33.59
CA ASP A 865 -3.88 35.02 33.33
C ASP A 865 -4.68 33.95 32.55
N VAL A 866 -4.05 32.82 32.17
CA VAL A 866 -4.72 31.72 31.47
C VAL A 866 -5.82 31.11 32.35
N SER A 867 -7.05 31.19 31.86
CA SER A 867 -8.26 30.68 32.49
C SER A 867 -9.03 29.84 31.48
N LYS A 868 -8.91 28.52 31.55
CA LYS A 868 -9.55 27.58 30.64
C LYS A 868 -10.28 26.45 31.38
N PRO A 869 -11.34 25.86 30.79
CA PRO A 869 -12.20 24.88 31.49
C PRO A 869 -11.52 23.52 31.72
N THR A 870 -10.48 23.20 30.94
CA THR A 870 -9.70 21.96 31.08
C THR A 870 -8.22 22.23 30.90
N ARG A 871 -7.37 21.36 31.44
CA ARG A 871 -5.90 21.47 31.26
C ARG A 871 -5.39 21.07 29.88
N MET A 872 -6.26 20.56 29.01
CA MET A 872 -5.84 20.20 27.67
C MET A 872 -5.29 21.43 26.94
N THR A 873 -4.21 21.23 26.20
CA THR A 873 -3.63 22.29 25.37
C THR A 873 -4.66 22.71 24.34
N SER A 874 -4.89 24.01 24.22
CA SER A 874 -5.75 24.55 23.17
C SER A 874 -5.17 24.17 21.80
N LEU A 875 -6.07 23.91 20.86
CA LEU A 875 -5.72 23.37 19.56
C LEU A 875 -5.58 24.51 18.56
N PHE A 876 -4.48 24.49 17.82
CA PHE A 876 -4.34 25.24 16.58
C PHE A 876 -4.33 24.28 15.39
N GLY A 877 -5.05 24.63 14.32
CA GLY A 877 -4.97 24.00 13.02
C GLY A 877 -5.07 25.04 11.91
N ALA A 878 -4.64 24.69 10.70
CA ALA A 878 -4.79 25.56 9.53
C ALA A 878 -5.26 24.76 8.32
N GLN A 879 -6.27 25.26 7.62
CA GLN A 879 -6.67 24.76 6.30
C GLN A 879 -5.74 25.28 5.20
N GLY A 880 -5.14 26.44 5.43
CA GLY A 880 -4.12 27.02 4.56
C GLY A 880 -3.25 28.03 5.30
N MET A 881 -1.93 27.93 5.12
CA MET A 881 -0.95 28.89 5.62
C MET A 881 -0.01 29.26 4.47
N LYS A 882 0.12 30.55 4.18
CA LYS A 882 0.97 31.03 3.07
C LYS A 882 1.51 32.42 3.32
N ILE A 883 2.67 32.72 2.71
CA ILE A 883 3.25 34.06 2.68
C ILE A 883 2.99 34.66 1.30
N GLU A 884 2.26 35.77 1.24
CA GLU A 884 1.98 36.51 0.01
C GLU A 884 2.60 37.91 0.12
N GLY A 885 3.74 38.13 -0.54
CA GLY A 885 4.54 39.33 -0.35
C GLY A 885 5.03 39.45 1.09
N SER A 886 4.80 40.59 1.75
CA SER A 886 5.12 40.77 3.17
C SER A 886 4.09 40.18 4.14
N THR A 887 3.02 39.54 3.67
CA THR A 887 1.90 39.17 4.54
C THR A 887 1.82 37.67 4.78
N LEU A 888 1.85 37.24 6.04
CA LEU A 888 1.48 35.88 6.44
C LEU A 888 -0.04 35.77 6.55
N LYS A 889 -0.61 34.88 5.75
CA LYS A 889 -2.04 34.58 5.75
C LYS A 889 -2.31 33.18 6.29
N ILE A 890 -3.25 33.09 7.23
CA ILE A 890 -3.67 31.82 7.83
C ILE A 890 -5.19 31.73 7.77
N ASP A 891 -5.68 30.67 7.12
CA ASP A 891 -7.04 30.17 7.30
C ASP A 891 -6.99 29.14 8.44
N GLY A 892 -7.33 29.58 9.65
CA GLY A 892 -7.01 28.94 10.92
C GLY A 892 -8.22 28.40 11.68
N LEU A 893 -7.93 27.47 12.57
CA LEU A 893 -8.81 26.90 13.58
C LEU A 893 -8.12 27.08 14.94
N GLY A 894 -8.82 27.68 15.90
CA GLY A 894 -8.36 27.80 17.28
C GLY A 894 -9.45 27.32 18.24
N VAL A 895 -9.17 26.28 19.05
CA VAL A 895 -10.18 25.63 19.90
C VAL A 895 -9.69 25.53 21.36
N MET A 896 -10.51 26.01 22.29
CA MET A 896 -10.43 25.68 23.71
C MET A 896 -11.40 24.52 24.03
N TYR A 897 -10.88 23.38 24.48
CA TYR A 897 -11.72 22.20 24.72
C TYR A 897 -12.65 22.38 25.92
N GLN A 898 -13.95 22.09 25.74
CA GLN A 898 -15.05 22.33 26.71
C GLN A 898 -15.33 23.82 26.98
N ALA A 899 -14.88 24.73 26.11
CA ALA A 899 -15.37 26.10 26.07
C ALA A 899 -16.42 26.23 24.95
N ALA A 900 -17.55 26.88 25.22
CA ALA A 900 -18.48 27.26 24.17
C ALA A 900 -17.84 28.36 23.30
N MET A 901 -17.77 28.13 21.99
CA MET A 901 -17.20 29.04 21.01
C MET A 901 -18.24 29.32 19.92
N THR A 902 -19.12 30.27 20.18
CA THR A 902 -20.22 30.70 19.31
C THR A 902 -20.17 32.20 19.08
N ALA A 903 -21.02 32.72 18.18
CA ALA A 903 -21.12 34.16 17.98
C ALA A 903 -21.51 34.92 19.27
N GLU A 904 -22.27 34.28 20.15
CA GLU A 904 -22.71 34.88 21.42
C GLU A 904 -21.63 34.91 22.51
N SER A 905 -20.60 34.07 22.43
CA SER A 905 -19.51 34.00 23.41
C SER A 905 -18.36 34.98 23.12
N ASN A 906 -18.56 35.90 22.16
CA ASN A 906 -17.61 36.94 21.73
C ASN A 906 -16.18 36.42 21.52
N VAL A 907 -16.03 35.34 20.74
CA VAL A 907 -14.72 34.73 20.47
C VAL A 907 -13.81 35.73 19.75
N SER A 908 -12.56 35.89 20.21
CA SER A 908 -11.55 36.67 19.51
C SER A 908 -10.19 35.98 19.50
N TYR A 909 -9.38 36.33 18.50
CA TYR A 909 -8.11 35.68 18.21
C TYR A 909 -7.00 36.70 17.99
N THR A 910 -5.91 36.59 18.73
CA THR A 910 -4.70 37.42 18.52
C THR A 910 -3.48 36.54 18.31
N MET A 911 -2.73 36.79 17.25
CA MET A 911 -1.46 36.13 16.97
C MET A 911 -0.30 36.98 17.49
N TYR A 912 0.56 36.42 18.33
CA TYR A 912 1.79 37.08 18.79
C TYR A 912 3.03 36.45 18.18
N PHE A 913 3.98 37.30 17.81
CA PHE A 913 5.34 36.94 17.45
C PHE A 913 6.29 37.52 18.49
N GLU A 914 7.06 36.66 19.16
CA GLU A 914 8.02 37.06 20.19
C GLU A 914 9.44 36.73 19.76
N ASN A 915 10.34 37.70 19.71
CA ASN A 915 11.75 37.44 19.42
C ASN A 915 12.56 37.01 20.64
N GLU A 916 13.81 36.61 20.42
CA GLU A 916 14.74 36.15 21.48
C GLU A 916 15.06 37.21 22.55
N ASP A 917 14.86 38.49 22.23
CA ASP A 917 15.01 39.62 23.16
C ASP A 917 13.73 39.91 23.98
N GLY A 918 12.63 39.20 23.69
CA GLY A 918 11.34 39.34 24.36
C GLY A 918 10.47 40.48 23.83
N GLU A 919 10.76 41.03 22.64
CA GLU A 919 9.87 41.98 21.97
C GLU A 919 8.67 41.25 21.35
N LEU A 920 7.46 41.76 21.64
CA LEU A 920 6.20 41.17 21.20
C LEU A 920 5.53 42.00 20.10
N TYR A 921 5.08 41.32 19.04
CA TYR A 921 4.32 41.89 17.94
C TYR A 921 2.97 41.18 17.83
N ALA A 922 1.88 41.93 17.95
CA ALA A 922 0.52 41.41 17.99
C ALA A 922 -0.24 41.67 16.67
N PHE A 923 -0.97 40.68 16.20
CA PHE A 923 -1.80 40.74 15.01
C PHE A 923 -3.18 40.14 15.26
N GLU A 924 -4.21 40.98 15.20
CA GLU A 924 -5.61 40.56 15.32
C GLU A 924 -6.02 39.66 14.15
N ALA A 925 -6.74 38.58 14.44
CA ALA A 925 -7.34 37.71 13.43
C ALA A 925 -8.88 37.89 13.40
N ALA A 926 -9.44 37.75 12.19
CA ALA A 926 -10.88 37.87 11.99
C ALA A 926 -11.56 36.53 12.25
N GLU A 927 -12.40 36.48 13.28
CA GLU A 927 -13.26 35.32 13.57
C GLU A 927 -14.22 35.02 12.40
N LYS A 928 -14.50 33.73 12.16
CA LYS A 928 -15.51 33.28 11.20
C LYS A 928 -16.20 31.97 11.63
N GLN A 929 -17.43 31.80 11.12
CA GLN A 929 -18.20 30.57 11.31
C GLN A 929 -17.41 29.34 10.82
N SER A 930 -17.35 28.33 11.68
CA SER A 930 -16.73 27.04 11.42
C SER A 930 -17.41 26.31 10.25
N PRO A 931 -16.65 25.80 9.25
CA PRO A 931 -17.22 25.14 8.06
C PRO A 931 -17.75 23.73 8.32
N MET A 932 -17.48 23.17 9.50
CA MET A 932 -17.87 21.82 9.89
C MET A 932 -18.15 21.73 11.39
N ASP A 933 -18.83 20.67 11.80
CA ASP A 933 -19.18 20.41 13.20
C ASP A 933 -17.95 19.89 13.98
N PHE A 934 -17.11 20.83 14.42
CA PHE A 934 -15.92 20.50 15.22
C PHE A 934 -16.26 19.92 16.60
N ALA A 935 -17.44 20.21 17.15
CA ALA A 935 -17.86 19.63 18.42
C ALA A 935 -17.98 18.10 18.32
N LYS A 936 -18.56 17.61 17.23
CA LYS A 936 -18.65 16.17 16.92
C LYS A 936 -17.29 15.53 16.64
N ILE A 937 -16.38 16.24 15.97
CA ILE A 937 -15.03 15.76 15.65
C ILE A 937 -14.19 15.62 16.92
N MET A 938 -14.27 16.61 17.81
CA MET A 938 -13.51 16.66 19.05
C MET A 938 -14.17 15.88 20.20
N GLY A 939 -15.41 15.43 20.04
CA GLY A 939 -16.14 14.68 21.07
C GLY A 939 -16.54 15.52 22.28
N THR A 940 -16.69 16.84 22.11
CA THR A 940 -17.16 17.76 23.17
C THR A 940 -18.67 17.97 23.09
N THR A 941 -19.28 18.27 24.23
CA THR A 941 -20.70 18.66 24.33
C THR A 941 -20.93 20.15 24.09
N GLU A 942 -19.88 20.96 24.18
CA GLU A 942 -19.94 22.40 23.97
C GLU A 942 -19.91 22.77 22.47
N PRO A 943 -20.69 23.77 22.03
CA PRO A 943 -20.75 24.17 20.62
C PRO A 943 -19.48 24.90 20.18
N LEU A 944 -18.92 24.51 19.02
CA LEU A 944 -17.70 25.09 18.41
C LEU A 944 -17.98 25.70 17.03
N THR A 945 -19.04 26.50 16.94
CA THR A 945 -19.55 27.04 15.66
C THR A 945 -18.78 28.25 15.15
N HIS A 946 -17.98 28.91 16.00
CA HIS A 946 -17.18 30.10 15.70
C HIS A 946 -15.72 29.91 16.16
N ALA A 947 -15.18 28.71 15.88
CA ALA A 947 -13.82 28.33 16.27
C ALA A 947 -12.76 28.64 15.19
N SER A 948 -13.19 29.14 14.02
CA SER A 948 -12.31 29.39 12.87
C SER A 948 -11.96 30.88 12.77
N PHE A 949 -10.82 31.19 12.16
CA PHE A 949 -10.37 32.56 11.97
C PHE A 949 -9.57 32.75 10.67
N ASP A 950 -9.48 33.99 10.20
CA ASP A 950 -8.58 34.41 9.13
C ASP A 950 -7.55 35.41 9.68
N LEU A 951 -6.26 35.10 9.59
CA LEU A 951 -5.17 36.00 9.93
C LEU A 951 -4.56 36.62 8.67
N SER A 952 -4.20 37.90 8.76
CA SER A 952 -3.39 38.61 7.77
C SER A 952 -2.34 39.47 8.47
N ALA A 953 -1.19 38.89 8.82
CA ALA A 953 -0.12 39.55 9.56
C ALA A 953 0.94 40.14 8.62
N ASP A 954 1.18 41.45 8.68
CA ASP A 954 2.25 42.10 7.92
C ASP A 954 3.61 41.86 8.59
N LEU A 955 4.40 40.96 8.02
CA LEU A 955 5.73 40.61 8.51
C LEU A 955 6.77 41.72 8.23
N GLY A 956 6.46 42.70 7.38
CA GLY A 956 7.38 43.81 7.06
C GLY A 956 7.72 44.68 8.27
N VAL A 957 6.88 44.68 9.31
CA VAL A 957 7.09 45.43 10.55
C VAL A 957 8.08 44.76 11.51
N LEU A 958 8.40 43.49 11.26
CA LEU A 958 9.31 42.72 12.10
C LEU A 958 10.76 42.99 11.70
N HIS A 959 11.66 43.01 12.69
CA HIS A 959 13.10 43.09 12.50
C HIS A 959 13.69 41.71 12.15
N ASP A 960 14.96 41.68 11.79
CA ASP A 960 15.65 40.42 11.48
C ASP A 960 15.86 39.63 12.78
N GLY A 961 15.51 38.34 12.74
CA GLY A 961 15.55 37.48 13.92
C GLY A 961 14.66 36.25 13.80
N THR A 962 14.64 35.46 14.87
CA THR A 962 13.77 34.30 15.04
C THR A 962 12.67 34.66 16.03
N TYR A 963 11.43 34.31 15.68
CA TYR A 963 10.23 34.64 16.43
C TYR A 963 9.47 33.36 16.79
N ARG A 964 9.12 33.21 18.06
CA ARG A 964 8.14 32.22 18.53
C ARG A 964 6.73 32.71 18.24
N MET A 965 5.84 31.79 17.86
CA MET A 965 4.46 32.11 17.49
C MET A 965 3.48 31.64 18.57
N TYR A 966 2.61 32.54 19.03
CA TYR A 966 1.57 32.24 20.01
C TYR A 966 0.19 32.64 19.48
N LEU A 967 -0.81 31.83 19.79
CA LEU A 967 -2.21 32.15 19.53
C LEU A 967 -2.91 32.41 20.87
N GLN A 968 -3.50 33.60 20.99
CA GLN A 968 -4.43 33.94 22.06
C GLN A 968 -5.86 33.73 21.57
N ILE A 969 -6.69 33.12 22.43
CA ILE A 969 -8.12 32.90 22.25
C ILE A 969 -8.84 33.46 23.47
N ASP A 970 -9.73 34.41 23.25
CA ASP A 970 -10.62 34.93 24.29
C ASP A 970 -12.06 34.54 24.00
N THR A 971 -12.81 34.26 25.06
CA THR A 971 -14.27 34.25 25.08
C THR A 971 -14.76 35.06 26.28
N ASP A 972 -16.07 35.23 26.42
CA ASP A 972 -16.65 35.89 27.60
C ASP A 972 -16.28 35.23 28.94
N GLU A 973 -15.99 33.93 28.94
CA GLU A 973 -15.75 33.14 30.17
C GLU A 973 -14.30 32.68 30.34
N TYR A 974 -13.54 32.55 29.25
CA TYR A 974 -12.25 31.89 29.24
C TYR A 974 -11.22 32.67 28.42
N HIS A 975 -9.97 32.59 28.84
CA HIS A 975 -8.82 33.21 28.21
C HIS A 975 -7.70 32.19 28.12
N ASP A 976 -7.12 32.01 26.94
CA ASP A 976 -5.91 31.21 26.77
C ASP A 976 -4.95 31.88 25.80
N VAL A 977 -3.66 31.80 26.10
CA VAL A 977 -2.58 32.19 25.19
C VAL A 977 -1.55 31.07 25.21
N PHE A 978 -1.40 30.43 24.05
CA PHE A 978 -0.58 29.23 23.94
C PHE A 978 0.36 29.28 22.74
N GLU A 979 1.53 28.66 22.93
CA GLU A 979 2.51 28.51 21.87
C GLU A 979 1.96 27.58 20.79
N MET A 980 2.08 27.99 19.53
CA MET A 980 1.62 27.19 18.41
C MET A 980 2.62 26.07 18.12
N TYR A 981 2.14 24.87 17.83
CA TYR A 981 2.96 23.70 17.51
C TYR A 981 2.37 22.92 16.32
N SER A 982 3.20 22.11 15.67
CA SER A 982 2.79 21.15 14.64
C SER A 982 3.61 19.88 14.68
N ILE A 983 2.93 18.73 14.79
CA ILE A 983 3.55 17.40 14.78
C ILE A 983 3.93 16.92 13.36
N THR A 984 3.53 17.66 12.32
CA THR A 984 3.97 17.45 10.95
C THR A 984 5.02 18.49 10.58
N ALA A 985 6.21 18.04 10.19
CA ALA A 985 7.26 18.94 9.72
C ALA A 985 6.82 19.57 8.39
N SER A 986 6.67 20.89 8.38
CA SER A 986 6.40 21.66 7.18
C SER A 986 7.20 22.96 7.23
N THR A 987 7.75 23.37 6.09
CA THR A 987 8.51 24.61 5.94
C THR A 987 7.80 25.48 4.92
N LEU A 988 7.47 26.70 5.30
CA LEU A 988 6.89 27.70 4.43
C LEU A 988 7.92 28.81 4.23
N ASN A 989 8.44 28.93 3.01
CA ASN A 989 9.43 29.95 2.65
C ASN A 989 8.76 31.10 1.88
N GLY A 990 9.26 32.32 2.06
CA GLY A 990 8.78 33.52 1.40
C GLY A 990 9.83 34.62 1.37
N HIS A 991 9.48 35.73 0.73
CA HIS A 991 10.29 36.95 0.71
C HIS A 991 9.40 38.15 1.01
N LEU A 992 9.86 39.01 1.91
CA LEU A 992 9.23 40.28 2.22
C LEU A 992 9.37 41.24 1.02
N SER A 993 8.50 42.25 0.96
CA SER A 993 8.48 43.24 -0.13
C SER A 993 9.75 44.10 -0.21
N ASP A 994 10.56 44.13 0.87
CA ASP A 994 11.86 44.79 0.93
C ASP A 994 13.05 43.86 0.59
N GLY A 995 12.78 42.59 0.25
CA GLY A 995 13.76 41.61 -0.21
C GLY A 995 14.31 40.67 0.86
N ARG A 996 13.95 40.86 2.15
CA ARG A 996 14.36 39.95 3.23
C ARG A 996 13.69 38.59 3.08
N ALA A 997 14.44 37.51 3.33
CA ALA A 997 13.88 36.16 3.34
C ALA A 997 13.08 35.95 4.63
N CYS A 998 12.01 35.18 4.53
CA CYS A 998 11.25 34.74 5.69
C CYS A 998 10.86 33.28 5.58
N SER A 999 10.85 32.58 6.70
CA SER A 999 10.46 31.17 6.74
C SER A 999 9.70 30.84 8.02
N VAL A 1000 8.60 30.10 7.91
CA VAL A 1000 7.92 29.46 9.04
C VAL A 1000 8.33 27.99 9.07
N THR A 1001 8.85 27.53 10.20
CA THR A 1001 9.37 26.16 10.41
C THR A 1001 8.89 25.62 11.76
N THR A 1002 9.02 24.31 11.98
CA THR A 1002 8.81 23.68 13.29
C THR A 1002 10.15 23.32 13.92
N SER A 1003 10.35 23.66 15.20
CA SER A 1003 11.59 23.31 15.91
C SER A 1003 11.52 21.91 16.54
N ASN A 1004 12.69 21.34 16.87
CA ASN A 1004 12.76 20.08 17.62
C ASN A 1004 12.34 20.25 19.09
N VAL A 1005 12.16 21.49 19.56
CA VAL A 1005 11.73 21.79 20.93
C VAL A 1005 10.21 21.98 20.95
N ARG A 1006 9.50 21.00 21.50
CA ARG A 1006 8.02 20.99 21.61
C ARG A 1006 7.27 21.06 20.26
N SER A 1007 7.96 20.82 19.14
CA SER A 1007 7.40 20.97 17.79
C SER A 1007 6.81 22.37 17.53
N ARG A 1008 7.35 23.40 18.21
CA ARG A 1008 6.82 24.77 18.16
C ARG A 1008 7.06 25.41 16.81
N TYR A 1009 6.15 26.30 16.38
CA TYR A 1009 6.34 27.12 15.19
C TYR A 1009 7.35 28.25 15.45
N LEU A 1010 8.29 28.41 14.52
CA LEU A 1010 9.26 29.49 14.48
C LEU A 1010 9.15 30.24 13.15
N LEU A 1011 9.02 31.56 13.23
CA LEU A 1011 9.16 32.47 12.09
C LEU A 1011 10.56 33.07 12.10
N LYS A 1012 11.34 32.87 11.03
CA LYS A 1012 12.65 33.49 10.84
C LYS A 1012 12.55 34.59 9.78
N ILE A 1013 13.18 35.74 10.02
CA ILE A 1013 13.28 36.88 9.08
C ILE A 1013 14.75 37.31 9.00
N GLY A 1014 15.32 37.44 7.80
CA GLY A 1014 16.71 37.89 7.61
C GLY A 1014 17.28 37.65 6.22
N GLU A 1015 18.61 37.73 6.07
CA GLU A 1015 19.30 37.44 4.79
C GLU A 1015 19.22 35.93 4.49
N GLY A 1016 18.67 35.57 3.32
CA GLY A 1016 18.49 34.18 2.90
C GLY A 1016 19.82 33.49 2.55
N GLU A 1017 19.94 32.21 2.90
CA GLU A 1017 21.00 31.31 2.40
C GLU A 1017 20.84 30.99 0.91
#